data_AF-A0A3D5M4U7-F1
#
_entry.id   AF-A0A3D5M4U7-F1
#
_cell.length_a   1.000
_cell.length_b   1.000
_cell.length_c   1.000
_cell.angle_alpha   90.00
_cell.angle_beta   90.00
_cell.angle_gamma   90.00
#
_symmetry.space_group_name_H-M   'P 1'
#
loop_
_entity.id
_entity.type
_entity.pdbx_description
1 polymer ?
#
loop_
_entity_poly.entity_id
_entity_poly.type
_entity_poly.pdbx_seq_one_letter_code
_entity_poly.pdbx_strand_id
1 'polypeptide(L)'
;MEVLFVPTGGGGVENCTNGVDDDGDGFADCEDTDCSSSPACVPPATGDECVSAEVAVLGTNPFDSTAATTGTDPIPDAATCGQGLGDMLGDIWYSYVPDQSGSLFVSTCSAGSFDTDLVAYTGSCGSLITLGCNGDVTQNTSPTCQQYWSELTLDVIAGETYWFRIGAWGTPHPGNGLPGPGALILDLSNSGPVENCSNGVDDDGDGLADCEDLDCSNDPACVPAIPGDECSTAQVAILGSNAVDNTAATTGADAIDDSTCGGTFLGEFINDVWFEFTVPSTGEYVISTCDTVTFDSDILVYSGTCGALTAIACNGDGTGCGGLTSSVTTNLSAGSTVLIRLGGWNNTAIGTGTLEISTQAPPPPPENCNNGTDDDLDGLTDCEDPDCISDPDCICVSANAFSCSQVSGNSILLSWNNGEDYDSIGVLRDGGLVDTLPGTATSYTDSTAQVGSRVYTLQPFCAGSQAAPTSTCNIDVVQQIGFMFTAGNVNGSYSAGGASFESVVSLQEEVNNPGFPTDTAGFSFGISHDGALFEAVSAQTLGDLAAMDGGAGPAFFDTSIYSDGLTIGSVYDFTLVETLQMVSDTEIISVSYASLPGSLASATGTVSSTLSFSESLGSPPVELIVSTSSGAAVVAGGNSGTISLDPSGFIMTAADQIVDYPEATGSSSFEVSVSVEEDPGNLGYPNETQAFSLGIVHDPAILSATGAIAAPVLTALNGNTGPDFFDVNSFADGLTVGCVYTFVGADVISFATATDVLSVEYDTVPAGLAGNTAPLSTQVEFSDTLGVPPVELVVVVSSQSAGVSGVNGTITLNPTVGGFVRADINDDALINLADAVSLLNALFLGGIVSCDDATDTNDDEQSNIADAVYLLSYLFTNGPDIPAPSNGVCGSDPSGTNLDCAEYNSCP
;
A
#
# COMPACT_ATOMS: atom_id res chain seq x y z
N MET A 1 -20.21 39.56 -54.36
CA MET A 1 -19.22 38.64 -53.78
C MET A 1 -17.91 39.39 -53.88
N GLU A 2 -17.63 40.24 -52.90
CA GLU A 2 -16.92 39.85 -51.65
C GLU A 2 -15.54 39.30 -52.03
N VAL A 3 -14.41 39.82 -51.55
CA VAL A 3 -14.10 40.36 -50.23
C VAL A 3 -13.09 41.50 -50.42
N LEU A 4 -13.37 42.67 -49.84
CA LEU A 4 -12.41 43.76 -49.74
C LEU A 4 -11.69 43.59 -48.40
N PHE A 5 -10.40 43.21 -48.44
CA PHE A 5 -9.54 43.23 -47.26
C PHE A 5 -9.52 44.66 -46.69
N VAL A 6 -9.98 44.81 -45.44
CA VAL A 6 -9.68 45.98 -44.61
C VAL A 6 -8.41 45.63 -43.83
N PRO A 7 -7.31 46.38 -43.99
CA PRO A 7 -6.12 46.26 -43.17
C PRO A 7 -6.22 47.19 -41.96
N THR A 8 -6.28 46.61 -40.77
CA THR A 8 -6.08 47.25 -39.45
C THR A 8 -5.63 46.12 -38.52
N GLY A 9 -4.55 46.15 -37.75
CA GLY A 9 -3.62 47.21 -37.37
C GLY A 9 -3.34 47.07 -35.87
N GLY A 10 -2.09 46.77 -35.49
CA GLY A 10 -1.64 46.58 -34.10
C GLY A 10 -1.80 45.12 -33.68
N GLY A 11 -0.84 44.40 -33.09
CA GLY A 11 0.36 44.88 -32.42
C GLY A 11 0.06 45.48 -31.04
N GLY A 12 -1.10 45.15 -30.46
CA GLY A 12 -1.29 45.19 -29.02
C GLY A 12 -0.61 43.99 -28.39
N VAL A 13 -0.12 44.14 -27.17
CA VAL A 13 0.19 42.99 -26.31
C VAL A 13 -1.10 42.75 -25.56
N GLU A 14 -1.65 41.54 -25.67
CA GLU A 14 -2.85 41.15 -24.96
C GLU A 14 -2.62 41.28 -23.45
N ASN A 15 -3.54 41.93 -22.75
CA ASN A 15 -3.55 41.94 -21.29
C ASN A 15 -4.41 40.78 -20.80
N CYS A 16 -3.74 39.70 -20.41
CA CYS A 16 -4.36 38.42 -20.11
C CYS A 16 -5.29 38.36 -18.87
N THR A 17 -5.79 39.48 -18.36
CA THR A 17 -6.54 39.56 -17.09
C THR A 17 -7.68 40.57 -17.06
N ASN A 18 -7.97 41.30 -18.14
CA ASN A 18 -8.87 42.45 -18.10
C ASN A 18 -10.22 42.24 -18.82
N GLY A 19 -10.45 41.08 -19.42
CA GLY A 19 -11.69 40.69 -20.09
C GLY A 19 -11.93 41.39 -21.42
N VAL A 20 -10.88 41.93 -22.03
CA VAL A 20 -10.95 42.70 -23.28
C VAL A 20 -9.90 42.17 -24.24
N ASP A 21 -10.34 41.84 -25.45
CA ASP A 21 -9.50 41.60 -26.63
C ASP A 21 -8.72 42.89 -26.97
N ASP A 22 -7.54 43.03 -26.37
CA ASP A 22 -6.71 44.24 -26.40
C ASP A 22 -5.86 44.31 -27.68
N ASP A 23 -5.57 43.16 -28.29
CA ASP A 23 -4.83 43.07 -29.55
C ASP A 23 -5.73 42.97 -30.81
N GLY A 24 -7.01 42.67 -30.63
CA GLY A 24 -8.07 42.72 -31.63
C GLY A 24 -8.18 41.47 -32.50
N ASP A 25 -7.65 40.32 -32.06
CA ASP A 25 -7.66 39.07 -32.81
C ASP A 25 -8.97 38.26 -32.64
N GLY A 26 -9.83 38.69 -31.71
CA GLY A 26 -11.14 38.13 -31.43
C GLY A 26 -11.21 37.25 -30.19
N PHE A 27 -10.10 37.05 -29.49
CA PHE A 27 -10.00 36.34 -28.23
C PHE A 27 -9.60 37.30 -27.11
N ALA A 28 -9.96 36.99 -25.86
CA ALA A 28 -9.67 37.84 -24.71
C ALA A 28 -9.16 37.00 -23.56
N ASP A 29 -8.20 37.54 -22.81
CA ASP A 29 -7.58 36.87 -21.67
C ASP A 29 -7.09 35.43 -21.98
N CYS A 30 -7.51 34.43 -21.22
CA CYS A 30 -7.02 33.05 -21.35
C CYS A 30 -7.64 32.26 -22.50
N GLU A 31 -8.62 32.84 -23.19
CA GLU A 31 -9.09 32.32 -24.47
C GLU A 31 -8.18 32.75 -25.63
N ASP A 32 -7.26 33.70 -25.37
CA ASP A 32 -6.25 34.17 -26.32
C ASP A 32 -4.99 33.30 -26.29
N THR A 33 -4.51 32.92 -27.48
CA THR A 33 -3.35 32.04 -27.63
C THR A 33 -2.04 32.73 -27.25
N ASP A 34 -1.97 34.05 -27.39
CA ASP A 34 -0.81 34.86 -26.99
C ASP A 34 -0.69 34.95 -25.46
N CYS A 35 -1.77 34.65 -24.74
CA CYS A 35 -1.80 34.52 -23.28
C CYS A 35 -1.45 33.12 -22.75
N SER A 36 -1.18 32.15 -23.62
CA SER A 36 -0.88 30.75 -23.24
C SER A 36 0.34 30.54 -22.33
N SER A 37 1.25 31.51 -22.28
CA SER A 37 2.42 31.52 -21.38
C SER A 37 2.31 32.54 -20.26
N SER A 38 1.20 33.27 -20.19
CA SER A 38 0.93 34.22 -19.12
C SER A 38 0.64 33.46 -17.82
N PRO A 39 1.26 33.83 -16.68
CA PRO A 39 1.00 33.20 -15.39
C PRO A 39 -0.48 33.21 -14.96
N ALA A 40 -1.30 34.11 -15.51
CA ALA A 40 -2.73 34.16 -15.25
C ALA A 40 -3.54 33.08 -16.01
N CYS A 41 -2.95 32.46 -17.02
CA CYS A 41 -3.62 31.55 -17.96
C CYS A 41 -2.94 30.17 -18.09
N VAL A 42 -1.79 29.98 -17.43
CA VAL A 42 -1.21 28.66 -17.17
C VAL A 42 -1.85 28.16 -15.89
N PRO A 43 -2.59 27.02 -15.90
CA PRO A 43 -3.07 26.41 -14.67
C PRO A 43 -1.87 26.16 -13.74
N PRO A 44 -1.96 26.50 -12.44
CA PRO A 44 -0.87 26.23 -11.52
C PRO A 44 -0.47 24.76 -11.55
N ALA A 45 0.80 24.46 -11.27
CA ALA A 45 1.22 23.07 -11.15
C ALA A 45 0.34 22.35 -10.11
N THR A 46 0.08 21.06 -10.32
CA THR A 46 -0.75 20.28 -9.41
C THR A 46 -0.17 20.39 -7.99
N GLY A 47 -1.01 20.74 -7.03
CA GLY A 47 -0.64 20.96 -5.64
C GLY A 47 0.06 22.29 -5.34
N ASP A 48 0.35 23.15 -6.32
CA ASP A 48 1.13 24.39 -6.09
C ASP A 48 0.27 25.54 -5.53
N GLU A 49 -1.00 25.61 -5.92
CA GLU A 49 -1.94 26.64 -5.46
C GLU A 49 -3.22 25.97 -4.95
N CYS A 50 -3.99 26.67 -4.12
CA CYS A 50 -5.24 26.10 -3.58
C CYS A 50 -6.17 25.57 -4.68
N VAL A 51 -6.29 26.30 -5.80
CA VAL A 51 -7.16 25.91 -6.93
C VAL A 51 -6.69 24.65 -7.66
N SER A 52 -5.41 24.27 -7.49
CA SER A 52 -4.81 23.07 -8.07
C SER A 52 -4.48 22.00 -7.02
N ALA A 53 -5.00 22.12 -5.79
CA ALA A 53 -4.65 21.23 -4.69
C ALA A 53 -4.81 19.75 -5.04
N GLU A 54 -3.86 18.93 -4.59
CA GLU A 54 -3.91 17.48 -4.76
C GLU A 54 -4.91 16.84 -3.80
N VAL A 55 -5.59 15.77 -4.20
CA VAL A 55 -6.54 15.07 -3.30
C VAL A 55 -5.75 14.15 -2.37
N ALA A 56 -5.79 14.43 -1.07
CA ALA A 56 -5.18 13.59 -0.04
C ALA A 56 -6.09 12.41 0.32
N VAL A 57 -5.47 11.33 0.79
CA VAL A 57 -6.12 10.15 1.36
C VAL A 57 -5.70 9.94 2.82
N LEU A 58 -6.45 9.11 3.56
CA LEU A 58 -6.01 8.66 4.88
C LEU A 58 -4.70 7.85 4.79
N GLY A 59 -3.85 7.99 5.80
CA GLY A 59 -2.49 7.50 5.78
C GLY A 59 -1.52 8.54 5.21
N THR A 60 -0.47 8.06 4.53
CA THR A 60 0.67 8.88 4.10
C THR A 60 0.50 9.39 2.67
N ASN A 61 0.64 10.70 2.46
CA ASN A 61 0.63 11.38 1.16
C ASN A 61 2.02 12.02 0.93
N PRO A 62 2.92 11.37 0.16
CA PRO A 62 4.26 11.90 -0.11
C PRO A 62 4.23 13.15 -0.99
N PHE A 63 5.13 14.09 -0.74
CA PHE A 63 5.26 15.31 -1.54
C PHE A 63 6.71 15.78 -1.67
N ASP A 64 6.98 16.66 -2.65
CA ASP A 64 8.23 17.42 -2.76
C ASP A 64 7.94 18.87 -3.15
N SER A 65 8.20 19.79 -2.22
CA SER A 65 7.91 21.21 -2.42
C SER A 65 9.10 22.00 -2.99
N THR A 66 10.19 21.35 -3.38
CA THR A 66 11.41 22.02 -3.89
C THR A 66 11.14 22.92 -5.10
N ALA A 67 10.20 22.53 -5.96
CA ALA A 67 9.84 23.26 -7.18
C ALA A 67 8.59 24.15 -7.03
N ALA A 68 7.95 24.11 -5.86
CA ALA A 68 6.72 24.86 -5.61
C ALA A 68 6.99 26.37 -5.53
N THR A 69 6.02 27.17 -5.96
CA THR A 69 6.04 28.61 -5.79
C THR A 69 5.57 28.99 -4.39
N THR A 70 5.83 30.23 -3.97
CA THR A 70 5.27 30.73 -2.70
C THR A 70 4.00 31.49 -3.00
N GLY A 71 2.86 30.87 -2.70
CA GLY A 71 1.52 31.39 -2.87
C GLY A 71 1.31 32.69 -2.10
N THR A 72 0.50 33.57 -2.68
CA THR A 72 0.20 34.89 -2.09
C THR A 72 -0.96 34.86 -1.09
N ASP A 73 -1.51 33.68 -0.80
CA ASP A 73 -2.61 33.50 0.13
C ASP A 73 -2.24 34.05 1.52
N PRO A 74 -3.17 34.77 2.18
CA PRO A 74 -2.91 35.36 3.48
C PRO A 74 -2.46 34.31 4.49
N ILE A 75 -1.25 34.47 5.02
CA ILE A 75 -0.80 33.68 6.17
C ILE A 75 -1.65 34.12 7.37
N PRO A 76 -2.21 33.16 8.15
CA PRO A 76 -3.02 33.49 9.31
C PRO A 76 -2.25 34.38 10.30
N ASP A 77 -2.97 35.21 11.06
CA ASP A 77 -2.32 36.12 11.99
C ASP A 77 -1.67 35.38 13.18
N ALA A 78 -0.68 36.05 13.79
CA ALA A 78 0.08 35.49 14.89
C ALA A 78 -0.73 35.31 16.19
N ALA A 79 -1.95 35.87 16.30
CA ALA A 79 -2.83 35.64 17.44
C ALA A 79 -3.61 34.33 17.29
N THR A 80 -3.94 33.93 16.05
CA THR A 80 -4.53 32.62 15.73
C THR A 80 -3.48 31.50 15.76
N CYS A 81 -2.27 31.75 15.25
CA CYS A 81 -1.21 30.73 15.09
C CYS A 81 -0.01 30.98 16.00
N GLY A 82 -0.24 31.09 17.31
CA GLY A 82 0.75 31.54 18.30
C GLY A 82 2.02 30.68 18.49
N GLN A 83 2.26 29.67 17.65
CA GLN A 83 3.40 28.73 17.72
C GLN A 83 4.52 29.00 16.70
N GLY A 84 4.45 30.11 15.96
CA GLY A 84 5.49 30.46 14.98
C GLY A 84 5.27 29.71 13.68
N LEU A 85 4.57 30.34 12.75
CA LEU A 85 4.71 30.03 11.33
C LEU A 85 5.84 30.90 10.77
N GLY A 86 6.61 30.36 9.84
CA GLY A 86 7.61 31.08 9.08
C GLY A 86 7.02 31.75 7.84
N ASP A 87 7.81 31.77 6.76
CA ASP A 87 7.50 32.44 5.50
C ASP A 87 6.62 31.56 4.56
N MET A 88 6.29 30.32 4.94
CA MET A 88 5.60 29.33 4.09
C MET A 88 6.24 29.20 2.70
N LEU A 89 7.58 29.17 2.62
CA LEU A 89 8.27 29.11 1.32
C LEU A 89 7.96 27.82 0.57
N GLY A 90 7.81 27.90 -0.76
CA GLY A 90 7.43 26.78 -1.63
C GLY A 90 6.22 26.03 -1.07
N ASP A 91 5.10 26.70 -0.86
CA ASP A 91 3.95 26.04 -0.26
C ASP A 91 3.20 25.18 -1.27
N ILE A 92 2.68 24.07 -0.78
CA ILE A 92 1.85 23.14 -1.52
C ILE A 92 0.51 22.94 -0.82
N TRP A 93 -0.46 22.49 -1.59
CA TRP A 93 -1.86 22.38 -1.21
C TRP A 93 -2.41 20.97 -1.43
N TYR A 94 -3.03 20.45 -0.39
CA TYR A 94 -3.85 19.25 -0.43
C TYR A 94 -5.31 19.58 -0.13
N SER A 95 -6.24 18.82 -0.71
CA SER A 95 -7.66 18.81 -0.38
C SER A 95 -8.08 17.44 0.14
N TYR A 96 -8.96 17.41 1.13
CA TYR A 96 -9.47 16.16 1.70
C TYR A 96 -10.97 16.30 1.97
N VAL A 97 -11.72 15.26 1.59
CA VAL A 97 -13.15 15.13 1.88
C VAL A 97 -13.31 13.84 2.69
N PRO A 98 -13.62 13.92 4.00
CA PRO A 98 -13.76 12.73 4.82
C PRO A 98 -15.08 12.01 4.50
N ASP A 99 -15.05 10.69 4.54
CA ASP A 99 -16.25 9.85 4.34
C ASP A 99 -17.11 9.74 5.61
N GLN A 100 -16.58 10.17 6.75
CA GLN A 100 -17.23 10.17 8.06
C GLN A 100 -16.75 11.36 8.89
N SER A 101 -17.60 11.88 9.78
CA SER A 101 -17.19 12.94 10.71
C SER A 101 -16.27 12.38 11.79
N GLY A 102 -15.34 13.18 12.30
CA GLY A 102 -14.33 12.71 13.24
C GLY A 102 -13.27 13.75 13.59
N SER A 103 -12.34 13.41 14.48
CA SER A 103 -11.13 14.21 14.69
C SER A 103 -10.05 13.70 13.77
N LEU A 104 -9.60 14.58 12.88
CA LEU A 104 -8.52 14.33 11.95
C LEU A 104 -7.20 14.82 12.55
N PHE A 105 -6.31 13.88 12.84
CA PHE A 105 -4.92 14.16 13.14
C PHE A 105 -4.14 14.35 11.84
N VAL A 106 -3.44 15.47 11.73
CA VAL A 106 -2.68 15.88 10.56
C VAL A 106 -1.23 16.10 10.98
N SER A 107 -0.30 15.40 10.35
CA SER A 107 1.12 15.46 10.69
C SER A 107 2.01 15.55 9.46
N THR A 108 3.12 16.27 9.56
CA THR A 108 4.21 16.26 8.58
C THR A 108 5.44 15.49 9.08
N CYS A 109 5.30 14.68 10.13
CA CYS A 109 6.38 13.83 10.65
C CYS A 109 6.83 12.82 9.58
N SER A 110 7.99 13.07 8.99
CA SER A 110 8.61 12.19 8.00
C SER A 110 10.13 12.23 8.14
N ALA A 111 10.75 11.06 8.24
CA ALA A 111 12.19 10.95 8.49
C ALA A 111 13.01 11.67 7.41
N GLY A 112 13.79 12.68 7.80
CA GLY A 112 14.65 13.44 6.88
C GLY A 112 13.95 14.56 6.10
N SER A 113 12.69 14.86 6.41
CA SER A 113 11.95 16.01 5.86
C SER A 113 12.51 17.37 6.34
N PHE A 114 11.92 18.46 5.86
CA PHE A 114 12.29 19.84 6.17
C PHE A 114 11.50 20.45 7.34
N ASP A 115 11.89 21.66 7.75
CA ASP A 115 11.20 22.47 8.76
C ASP A 115 9.87 22.97 8.17
N THR A 116 8.81 22.21 8.44
CA THR A 116 7.50 22.38 7.81
C THR A 116 6.60 23.24 8.66
N ASP A 117 5.96 24.22 8.03
CA ASP A 117 4.80 24.92 8.53
C ASP A 117 3.52 24.35 7.91
N LEU A 118 2.48 24.16 8.72
CA LEU A 118 1.21 23.56 8.33
C LEU A 118 0.04 24.47 8.69
N VAL A 119 -0.86 24.69 7.74
CA VAL A 119 -2.13 25.42 7.96
C VAL A 119 -3.28 24.64 7.36
N ALA A 120 -4.37 24.50 8.11
CA ALA A 120 -5.62 23.89 7.66
C ALA A 120 -6.72 24.95 7.45
N TYR A 121 -7.49 24.78 6.38
CA TYR A 121 -8.60 25.67 6.00
C TYR A 121 -9.87 24.89 5.65
N THR A 122 -11.01 25.58 5.71
CA THR A 122 -12.27 25.20 5.07
C THR A 122 -12.75 26.29 4.10
N GLY A 123 -13.85 26.04 3.40
CA GLY A 123 -14.45 26.93 2.42
C GLY A 123 -13.93 26.68 1.00
N SER A 124 -13.70 27.75 0.26
CA SER A 124 -13.20 27.69 -1.13
C SER A 124 -11.97 28.57 -1.29
N CYS A 125 -11.12 28.31 -2.28
CA CYS A 125 -9.87 29.04 -2.49
C CYS A 125 -10.01 30.57 -2.60
N GLY A 126 -11.18 31.07 -3.02
CA GLY A 126 -11.46 32.53 -3.05
C GLY A 126 -11.91 33.13 -1.72
N SER A 127 -12.16 32.30 -0.69
CA SER A 127 -12.70 32.68 0.61
C SER A 127 -12.34 31.63 1.67
N LEU A 128 -11.04 31.33 1.80
CA LEU A 128 -10.54 30.35 2.77
C LEU A 128 -10.76 30.83 4.21
N ILE A 129 -11.18 29.90 5.07
CA ILE A 129 -11.38 30.13 6.50
C ILE A 129 -10.37 29.25 7.23
N THR A 130 -9.43 29.86 7.96
CA THR A 130 -8.42 29.13 8.73
C THR A 130 -9.07 28.37 9.89
N LEU A 131 -8.81 27.07 9.96
CA LEU A 131 -9.26 26.19 11.04
C LEU A 131 -8.20 26.01 12.12
N GLY A 132 -6.93 25.93 11.71
CA GLY A 132 -5.82 25.67 12.60
C GLY A 132 -4.49 25.71 11.87
N CYS A 133 -3.42 25.72 12.64
CA CYS A 133 -2.07 25.91 12.14
C CYS A 133 -1.05 25.51 13.19
N ASN A 134 0.07 24.99 12.72
CA ASN A 134 1.24 24.69 13.53
C ASN A 134 2.49 24.87 12.66
N GLY A 135 3.54 25.47 13.20
CA GLY A 135 4.86 25.50 12.56
C GLY A 135 5.89 24.61 13.25
N ASP A 136 5.68 24.27 14.52
CA ASP A 136 6.63 23.54 15.36
C ASP A 136 5.93 22.79 16.49
N VAL A 137 6.06 21.47 16.53
CA VAL A 137 5.65 20.70 17.72
C VAL A 137 6.56 21.01 18.92
N THR A 138 5.93 21.23 20.09
CA THR A 138 6.62 21.73 21.29
C THR A 138 7.27 20.65 22.17
N GLN A 139 7.39 19.39 21.73
CA GLN A 139 7.86 18.27 22.56
C GLN A 139 8.91 17.37 21.91
N ASN A 140 9.93 17.02 22.71
CA ASN A 140 11.00 16.02 22.55
C ASN A 140 11.27 15.44 21.15
N THR A 141 12.53 15.55 20.70
CA THR A 141 13.06 14.92 19.47
C THR A 141 12.59 13.47 19.34
N SER A 142 11.62 13.25 18.45
CA SER A 142 11.26 11.91 18.02
C SER A 142 12.44 11.31 17.25
N PRO A 143 12.86 10.06 17.51
CA PRO A 143 13.90 9.41 16.71
C PRO A 143 13.42 9.08 15.29
N THR A 144 12.11 9.21 14.99
CA THR A 144 11.51 8.88 13.70
C THR A 144 11.09 10.09 12.87
N CYS A 145 10.90 11.27 13.48
CA CYS A 145 10.53 12.51 12.78
C CYS A 145 11.76 13.39 12.49
N GLN A 146 11.65 14.26 11.50
CA GLN A 146 12.60 15.35 11.30
C GLN A 146 12.59 16.32 12.48
N GLN A 147 13.63 17.16 12.60
CA GLN A 147 13.58 18.27 13.55
C GLN A 147 12.64 19.35 12.98
N TYR A 148 11.77 19.92 13.83
CA TYR A 148 10.85 21.01 13.46
C TYR A 148 9.76 20.55 12.47
N TRP A 149 8.92 19.61 12.91
CA TRP A 149 7.76 19.16 12.14
C TRP A 149 6.48 19.75 12.72
N SER A 150 5.43 19.73 11.91
CA SER A 150 4.14 20.33 12.25
C SER A 150 3.06 19.29 12.39
N GLU A 151 2.21 19.50 13.40
CA GLU A 151 1.05 18.65 13.66
C GLU A 151 -0.12 19.49 14.13
N LEU A 152 -1.31 19.13 13.70
CA LEU A 152 -2.53 19.70 14.25
C LEU A 152 -3.61 18.63 14.28
N THR A 153 -4.55 18.80 15.20
CA THR A 153 -5.78 18.03 15.24
C THR A 153 -6.89 19.01 14.92
N LEU A 154 -7.73 18.64 13.97
CA LEU A 154 -8.90 19.42 13.61
C LEU A 154 -10.08 18.49 13.41
N ASP A 155 -11.24 18.99 13.75
CA ASP A 155 -12.45 18.22 13.61
C ASP A 155 -13.04 18.38 12.21
N VAL A 156 -13.43 17.25 11.62
CA VAL A 156 -13.90 17.17 10.25
C VAL A 156 -15.31 16.60 10.17
N ILE A 157 -16.08 17.08 9.20
CA ILE A 157 -17.46 16.68 8.94
C ILE A 157 -17.50 15.88 7.63
N ALA A 158 -18.20 14.74 7.65
CA ALA A 158 -18.38 13.89 6.47
C ALA A 158 -18.87 14.71 5.25
N GLY A 159 -18.14 14.63 4.14
CA GLY A 159 -18.50 15.29 2.89
C GLY A 159 -18.10 16.76 2.76
N GLU A 160 -17.58 17.40 3.82
CA GLU A 160 -17.02 18.76 3.74
C GLU A 160 -15.58 18.75 3.19
N THR A 161 -15.19 19.82 2.49
CA THR A 161 -13.84 19.91 1.91
C THR A 161 -12.90 20.70 2.81
N TYR A 162 -11.78 20.07 3.17
CA TYR A 162 -10.70 20.64 3.97
C TYR A 162 -9.46 20.83 3.10
N TRP A 163 -8.72 21.92 3.32
CA TRP A 163 -7.52 22.26 2.56
C TRP A 163 -6.31 22.34 3.49
N PHE A 164 -5.21 21.70 3.13
CA PHE A 164 -3.96 21.72 3.88
C PHE A 164 -2.89 22.43 3.06
N ARG A 165 -2.38 23.54 3.61
CA ARG A 165 -1.25 24.28 3.06
C ARG A 165 0.01 23.94 3.84
N ILE A 166 1.05 23.51 3.16
CA ILE A 166 2.32 23.08 3.77
C ILE A 166 3.44 23.87 3.12
N GLY A 167 4.24 24.59 3.91
CA GLY A 167 5.38 25.36 3.40
C GLY A 167 6.60 25.22 4.29
N ALA A 168 7.75 25.75 3.85
CA ALA A 168 8.95 25.77 4.67
C ALA A 168 9.04 27.06 5.50
N TRP A 169 9.63 26.98 6.70
CA TRP A 169 9.82 28.13 7.58
C TRP A 169 10.56 29.32 6.93
N GLY A 170 11.56 29.06 6.09
CA GLY A 170 12.35 30.09 5.41
C GLY A 170 13.65 30.47 6.11
N THR A 171 14.22 31.63 5.74
CA THR A 171 15.59 32.02 6.18
C THR A 171 15.63 33.36 6.91
N PRO A 172 16.43 33.50 7.98
CA PRO A 172 17.45 32.55 8.45
C PRO A 172 16.94 31.51 9.47
N HIS A 173 17.09 30.22 9.16
CA HIS A 173 16.85 29.09 10.08
C HIS A 173 18.08 28.15 10.11
N PRO A 174 18.52 27.66 11.29
CA PRO A 174 19.64 26.72 11.39
C PRO A 174 19.22 25.28 11.06
N GLY A 175 19.35 24.86 9.80
CA GLY A 175 19.09 23.47 9.41
C GLY A 175 18.35 23.36 8.08
N ASN A 176 17.28 22.57 8.08
CA ASN A 176 16.41 22.19 6.97
C ASN A 176 15.27 23.20 6.71
N GLY A 177 15.52 24.51 6.81
CA GLY A 177 14.51 25.58 6.66
C GLY A 177 14.07 25.95 5.23
N LEU A 178 14.38 25.12 4.23
CA LEU A 178 14.06 25.35 2.82
C LEU A 178 13.11 24.26 2.31
N PRO A 179 12.33 24.53 1.25
CA PRO A 179 11.43 23.53 0.63
C PRO A 179 12.18 22.24 0.25
N GLY A 180 11.47 21.10 0.32
CA GLY A 180 12.08 19.79 0.14
C GLY A 180 11.06 18.64 0.10
N PRO A 181 11.54 17.39 0.08
CA PRO A 181 10.67 16.22 0.16
C PRO A 181 10.11 16.01 1.57
N GLY A 182 8.86 15.55 1.66
CA GLY A 182 8.15 15.29 2.90
C GLY A 182 6.93 14.39 2.70
N ALA A 183 6.08 14.28 3.72
CA ALA A 183 4.79 13.60 3.60
C ALA A 183 3.73 14.24 4.51
N LEU A 184 2.50 14.33 4.02
CA LEU A 184 1.30 14.71 4.78
C LEU A 184 0.62 13.42 5.26
N ILE A 185 0.54 13.25 6.57
CA ILE A 185 -0.08 12.08 7.21
C ILE A 185 -1.44 12.49 7.76
N LEU A 186 -2.49 11.77 7.34
CA LEU A 186 -3.87 11.97 7.76
C LEU A 186 -4.36 10.73 8.53
N ASP A 187 -4.77 10.90 9.79
CA ASP A 187 -5.36 9.83 10.60
C ASP A 187 -6.70 10.30 11.19
N LEU A 188 -7.79 9.67 10.76
CA LEU A 188 -9.15 10.06 11.13
C LEU A 188 -9.71 9.12 12.19
N SER A 189 -9.99 9.68 13.36
CA SER A 189 -10.66 9.01 14.47
C SER A 189 -12.11 9.50 14.60
N ASN A 190 -13.04 8.66 15.05
CA ASN A 190 -14.49 8.97 15.06
C ASN A 190 -14.93 10.02 16.10
N SER A 191 -14.04 10.82 16.66
CA SER A 191 -14.37 11.81 17.70
C SER A 191 -14.56 13.22 17.11
N GLY A 192 -15.65 13.48 16.38
CA GLY A 192 -15.96 14.69 15.60
C GLY A 192 -15.94 16.07 16.31
N PRO A 193 -16.34 17.16 15.62
CA PRO A 193 -16.31 18.52 16.16
C PRO A 193 -17.16 18.66 17.41
N VAL A 194 -16.67 19.45 18.37
CA VAL A 194 -17.38 19.69 19.62
C VAL A 194 -18.57 20.63 19.37
N GLU A 195 -19.78 20.09 19.43
CA GLU A 195 -21.05 20.81 19.44
C GLU A 195 -21.06 21.89 20.55
N ASN A 196 -21.52 23.11 20.24
CA ASN A 196 -21.76 24.13 21.27
C ASN A 196 -23.20 24.02 21.76
N CYS A 197 -23.33 23.23 22.82
CA CYS A 197 -24.55 22.74 23.44
C CYS A 197 -25.54 23.77 24.01
N SER A 198 -25.50 25.04 23.60
CA SER A 198 -26.30 26.11 24.21
C SER A 198 -26.76 27.22 23.27
N ASN A 199 -26.51 27.10 21.96
CA ASN A 199 -26.65 28.21 21.02
C ASN A 199 -27.83 28.06 20.02
N GLY A 200 -28.52 26.92 20.00
CA GLY A 200 -29.68 26.68 19.15
C GLY A 200 -29.35 26.33 17.69
N VAL A 201 -28.11 25.94 17.41
CA VAL A 201 -27.57 25.60 16.10
C VAL A 201 -26.88 24.26 16.20
N ASP A 202 -27.07 23.44 15.18
CA ASP A 202 -26.33 22.21 14.93
C ASP A 202 -24.93 22.60 14.42
N ASP A 203 -23.95 22.72 15.33
CA ASP A 203 -22.60 23.20 15.07
C ASP A 203 -21.67 22.10 14.54
N ASP A 204 -21.96 20.82 14.82
CA ASP A 204 -21.21 19.67 14.31
C ASP A 204 -21.82 19.01 13.05
N GLY A 205 -23.03 19.42 12.67
CA GLY A 205 -23.70 19.13 11.41
C GLY A 205 -24.38 17.76 11.35
N ASP A 206 -24.60 17.08 12.47
CA ASP A 206 -25.16 15.73 12.52
C ASP A 206 -26.70 15.68 12.36
N GLY A 207 -27.35 16.84 12.37
CA GLY A 207 -28.79 17.02 12.22
C GLY A 207 -29.55 17.20 13.54
N LEU A 208 -28.85 17.17 14.68
CA LEU A 208 -29.34 17.48 16.02
C LEU A 208 -28.65 18.76 16.51
N ALA A 209 -29.26 19.47 17.46
CA ALA A 209 -28.72 20.75 17.95
C ALA A 209 -28.88 20.82 19.46
N ASP A 210 -27.89 21.39 20.14
CA ASP A 210 -27.83 21.50 21.59
C ASP A 210 -28.13 20.16 22.30
N CYS A 211 -29.13 20.11 23.18
CA CYS A 211 -29.38 18.98 24.07
C CYS A 211 -30.16 17.83 23.42
N GLU A 212 -30.59 18.01 22.18
CA GLU A 212 -31.09 16.92 21.36
C GLU A 212 -29.92 16.15 20.72
N ASP A 213 -28.70 16.68 20.81
CA ASP A 213 -27.46 16.06 20.36
C ASP A 213 -26.88 15.10 21.42
N LEU A 214 -26.42 13.93 20.98
CA LEU A 214 -25.85 12.90 21.86
C LEU A 214 -24.47 13.31 22.41
N ASP A 215 -23.73 14.13 21.67
CA ASP A 215 -22.40 14.59 22.04
C ASP A 215 -22.46 15.70 23.11
N CYS A 216 -23.62 16.36 23.25
CA CYS A 216 -23.94 17.27 24.35
C CYS A 216 -24.41 16.61 25.64
N SER A 217 -24.45 15.28 25.70
CA SER A 217 -24.98 14.52 26.84
C SER A 217 -24.31 14.81 28.19
N ASN A 218 -23.08 15.34 28.17
CA ASN A 218 -22.33 15.71 29.37
C ASN A 218 -22.03 17.22 29.48
N ASP A 219 -22.52 18.05 28.55
CA ASP A 219 -22.29 19.49 28.59
C ASP A 219 -23.17 20.15 29.68
N PRO A 220 -22.63 21.01 30.56
CA PRO A 220 -23.39 21.64 31.65
C PRO A 220 -24.67 22.38 31.24
N ALA A 221 -24.80 22.81 29.99
CA ALA A 221 -26.02 23.42 29.45
C ALA A 221 -27.11 22.38 29.09
N CYS A 222 -26.72 21.13 28.88
CA CYS A 222 -27.57 20.02 28.43
C CYS A 222 -27.67 18.85 29.38
N VAL A 223 -26.81 18.78 30.41
CA VAL A 223 -27.12 18.00 31.59
C VAL A 223 -28.31 18.69 32.26
N PRO A 224 -29.46 18.01 32.46
CA PRO A 224 -30.54 18.56 33.25
C PRO A 224 -29.94 19.00 34.58
N ALA A 225 -30.08 20.28 34.94
CA ALA A 225 -29.65 20.79 36.24
C ALA A 225 -29.97 19.73 37.29
N ILE A 226 -28.94 19.22 37.97
CA ILE A 226 -29.03 18.01 38.80
C ILE A 226 -30.35 18.12 39.57
N PRO A 227 -31.29 17.16 39.43
CA PRO A 227 -32.60 17.32 40.04
C PRO A 227 -32.42 17.66 41.51
N GLY A 228 -33.02 18.76 41.96
CA GLY A 228 -32.85 19.26 43.31
C GLY A 228 -31.61 20.11 43.60
N ASP A 229 -30.68 20.34 42.69
CA ASP A 229 -29.49 21.16 42.98
C ASP A 229 -29.86 22.58 43.41
N GLU A 230 -30.82 23.17 42.70
CA GLU A 230 -31.28 24.52 42.95
C GLU A 230 -32.74 24.54 43.39
N CYS A 231 -33.12 25.60 44.10
CA CYS A 231 -34.51 25.79 44.51
C CYS A 231 -35.50 25.67 43.33
N SER A 232 -35.14 26.16 42.14
CA SER A 232 -35.97 26.07 40.94
C SER A 232 -36.10 24.66 40.36
N THR A 233 -35.19 23.75 40.72
CA THR A 233 -35.15 22.36 40.26
C THR A 233 -35.49 21.38 41.38
N ALA A 234 -36.03 21.86 42.50
CA ALA A 234 -36.38 21.07 43.68
C ALA A 234 -37.12 19.78 43.34
N GLN A 235 -36.64 18.64 43.85
CA GLN A 235 -37.26 17.34 43.62
C GLN A 235 -38.58 17.20 44.39
N VAL A 236 -39.60 16.61 43.79
CA VAL A 236 -40.87 16.37 44.50
C VAL A 236 -40.66 15.32 45.59
N ALA A 237 -40.75 15.72 46.85
CA ALA A 237 -40.69 14.80 47.97
C ALA A 237 -42.05 14.18 48.29
N ILE A 238 -42.00 12.96 48.82
CA ILE A 238 -43.13 12.18 49.30
C ILE A 238 -43.12 12.05 50.82
N LEU A 239 -44.27 11.68 51.38
CA LEU A 239 -44.34 11.20 52.75
C LEU A 239 -43.67 9.81 52.83
N GLY A 240 -42.67 9.65 53.70
CA GLY A 240 -41.77 8.51 53.77
C GLY A 240 -40.34 8.89 53.37
N SER A 241 -39.61 7.93 52.84
CA SER A 241 -38.20 8.07 52.47
C SER A 241 -38.01 8.78 51.13
N ASN A 242 -37.04 9.68 51.08
CA ASN A 242 -36.63 10.39 49.87
C ASN A 242 -35.10 10.27 49.72
N ALA A 243 -34.60 9.82 48.58
CA ALA A 243 -33.16 9.66 48.37
C ALA A 243 -32.45 11.01 48.35
N VAL A 244 -31.25 11.06 48.93
CA VAL A 244 -30.37 12.23 49.01
C VAL A 244 -29.00 11.85 48.47
N ASP A 245 -28.49 12.66 47.56
CA ASP A 245 -27.09 12.63 47.11
C ASP A 245 -26.64 14.06 46.87
N ASN A 246 -25.67 14.54 47.66
CA ASN A 246 -25.12 15.87 47.49
C ASN A 246 -23.67 15.86 46.98
N THR A 247 -23.20 14.73 46.45
CA THR A 247 -21.81 14.56 45.98
C THR A 247 -21.49 15.38 44.74
N ALA A 248 -22.47 15.56 43.87
CA ALA A 248 -22.35 16.35 42.64
C ALA A 248 -23.07 17.71 42.72
N ALA A 249 -23.76 18.00 43.82
CA ALA A 249 -24.50 19.24 44.01
C ALA A 249 -23.58 20.46 44.19
N THR A 250 -24.07 21.64 43.82
CA THR A 250 -23.39 22.92 44.02
C THR A 250 -23.91 23.64 45.28
N THR A 251 -23.17 24.65 45.74
CA THR A 251 -23.59 25.43 46.92
C THR A 251 -24.40 26.65 46.47
N GLY A 252 -25.70 26.60 46.71
CA GLY A 252 -26.68 27.61 46.38
C GLY A 252 -26.46 28.92 47.16
N ALA A 253 -26.67 30.05 46.49
CA ALA A 253 -26.49 31.39 47.04
C ALA A 253 -27.65 31.87 47.94
N ASP A 254 -28.68 31.04 48.16
CA ASP A 254 -29.84 31.38 48.97
C ASP A 254 -29.46 31.68 50.42
N ALA A 255 -30.06 32.72 50.99
CA ALA A 255 -29.75 33.20 52.32
C ALA A 255 -30.14 32.16 53.39
N ILE A 256 -29.19 31.83 54.26
CA ILE A 256 -29.40 30.95 55.41
C ILE A 256 -29.94 31.78 56.58
N ASP A 257 -31.19 31.53 56.97
CA ASP A 257 -31.85 32.19 58.12
C ASP A 257 -31.98 31.22 59.29
N ASP A 258 -31.16 31.42 60.32
CA ASP A 258 -31.11 30.59 61.53
C ASP A 258 -32.10 31.04 62.62
N SER A 259 -32.89 32.09 62.37
CA SER A 259 -33.72 32.73 63.40
C SER A 259 -34.79 31.80 63.99
N THR A 260 -35.18 30.75 63.27
CA THR A 260 -36.15 29.74 63.72
C THR A 260 -35.54 28.56 64.48
N CYS A 261 -34.21 28.38 64.48
CA CYS A 261 -33.52 27.25 65.11
C CYS A 261 -32.20 27.63 65.82
N GLY A 262 -32.10 28.85 66.34
CA GLY A 262 -30.89 29.31 67.02
C GLY A 262 -30.37 28.32 68.08
N GLY A 263 -29.11 27.91 67.93
CA GLY A 263 -28.44 26.98 68.84
C GLY A 263 -28.49 25.50 68.42
N THR A 264 -29.04 25.16 67.25
CA THR A 264 -28.96 23.81 66.67
C THR A 264 -27.71 23.60 65.81
N PHE A 265 -26.73 24.51 65.82
CA PHE A 265 -25.55 24.45 64.96
C PHE A 265 -25.94 24.29 63.49
N LEU A 266 -26.53 25.33 62.88
CA LEU A 266 -26.81 25.39 61.45
C LEU A 266 -25.59 25.94 60.66
N GLY A 267 -25.15 25.24 59.63
CA GLY A 267 -23.88 25.43 58.92
C GLY A 267 -24.00 26.19 57.60
N GLU A 268 -23.08 25.88 56.67
CA GLU A 268 -22.91 26.62 55.41
C GLU A 268 -23.77 26.08 54.26
N PHE A 269 -24.47 24.95 54.44
CA PHE A 269 -25.24 24.27 53.38
C PHE A 269 -24.37 24.00 52.13
N ILE A 270 -23.14 23.54 52.32
CA ILE A 270 -22.26 23.22 51.19
C ILE A 270 -22.85 22.05 50.41
N ASN A 271 -22.87 22.20 49.08
CA ASN A 271 -23.47 21.27 48.15
C ASN A 271 -24.90 20.93 48.60
N ASP A 272 -25.81 21.90 48.48
CA ASP A 272 -27.19 21.72 48.93
C ASP A 272 -28.06 21.12 47.85
N VAL A 273 -29.04 20.36 48.29
CA VAL A 273 -30.12 19.81 47.48
C VAL A 273 -31.47 20.25 48.04
N TRP A 274 -32.46 20.31 47.17
CA TRP A 274 -33.75 20.92 47.37
C TRP A 274 -34.86 19.93 47.05
N PHE A 275 -35.87 19.91 47.93
CA PHE A 275 -37.09 19.16 47.74
C PHE A 275 -38.31 20.07 47.84
N GLU A 276 -39.32 19.81 47.02
CA GLU A 276 -40.65 20.41 47.10
C GLU A 276 -41.64 19.39 47.69
N PHE A 277 -42.26 19.72 48.82
CA PHE A 277 -43.21 18.84 49.50
C PHE A 277 -44.61 19.47 49.54
N THR A 278 -45.58 18.80 48.89
CA THR A 278 -46.99 19.18 48.96
C THR A 278 -47.66 18.49 50.15
N VAL A 279 -48.10 19.27 51.14
CA VAL A 279 -48.55 18.77 52.43
C VAL A 279 -49.92 18.07 52.30
N PRO A 280 -50.02 16.75 52.55
CA PRO A 280 -51.24 15.99 52.30
C PRO A 280 -52.34 16.24 53.33
N SER A 281 -51.96 16.55 54.58
CA SER A 281 -52.91 16.82 55.68
C SER A 281 -52.35 17.83 56.68
N THR A 282 -53.20 18.64 57.31
CA THR A 282 -52.75 19.61 58.33
C THR A 282 -52.32 18.87 59.57
N GLY A 283 -51.08 19.08 60.01
CA GLY A 283 -50.51 18.39 61.16
C GLY A 283 -49.05 18.75 61.42
N GLU A 284 -48.48 18.10 62.41
CA GLU A 284 -47.06 18.15 62.73
C GLU A 284 -46.32 17.10 61.88
N TYR A 285 -45.24 17.51 61.23
CA TYR A 285 -44.38 16.67 60.40
C TYR A 285 -42.97 16.66 60.99
N VAL A 286 -42.34 15.50 60.94
CA VAL A 286 -40.92 15.29 61.21
C VAL A 286 -40.21 15.15 59.86
N ILE A 287 -39.20 15.98 59.64
CA ILE A 287 -38.34 15.96 58.45
C ILE A 287 -36.93 15.67 58.96
N SER A 288 -36.35 14.53 58.57
CA SER A 288 -35.21 13.96 59.29
C SER A 288 -34.21 13.28 58.37
N THR A 289 -32.92 13.57 58.57
CA THR A 289 -31.77 12.80 58.06
C THR A 289 -31.05 12.04 59.19
N CYS A 290 -31.63 12.06 60.39
CA CYS A 290 -31.12 11.44 61.60
C CYS A 290 -30.68 9.98 61.37
N ASP A 291 -29.37 9.73 61.41
CA ASP A 291 -28.73 8.43 61.18
C ASP A 291 -28.97 7.81 59.79
N THR A 292 -29.59 8.54 58.85
CA THR A 292 -29.95 8.05 57.51
C THR A 292 -29.08 8.61 56.39
N VAL A 293 -28.18 9.56 56.70
CA VAL A 293 -27.19 10.10 55.76
C VAL A 293 -25.76 9.92 56.27
N THR A 294 -24.79 9.87 55.36
CA THR A 294 -23.39 9.61 55.68
C THR A 294 -22.56 10.86 56.01
N PHE A 295 -23.19 12.03 56.09
CA PHE A 295 -22.53 13.31 56.25
C PHE A 295 -23.23 14.18 57.31
N ASP A 296 -22.47 15.14 57.86
CA ASP A 296 -22.96 16.17 58.78
C ASP A 296 -23.95 17.07 58.05
N SER A 297 -25.24 16.90 58.34
CA SER A 297 -26.34 17.39 57.48
C SER A 297 -27.15 18.46 58.18
N ASP A 298 -27.48 19.52 57.45
CA ASP A 298 -28.32 20.62 57.90
C ASP A 298 -29.63 20.68 57.11
N ILE A 299 -30.76 20.85 57.79
CA ILE A 299 -32.08 21.01 57.17
C ILE A 299 -32.62 22.43 57.38
N LEU A 300 -33.07 23.07 56.30
CA LEU A 300 -33.93 24.26 56.33
C LEU A 300 -35.23 24.05 55.56
N VAL A 301 -36.36 24.43 56.17
CA VAL A 301 -37.68 24.35 55.55
C VAL A 301 -38.20 25.76 55.32
N TYR A 302 -38.63 26.03 54.09
CA TYR A 302 -39.12 27.32 53.63
C TYR A 302 -40.59 27.26 53.21
N SER A 303 -41.25 28.42 53.34
CA SER A 303 -42.47 28.76 52.62
C SER A 303 -42.17 29.85 51.57
N GLY A 304 -43.03 29.99 50.58
CA GLY A 304 -42.88 30.96 49.49
C GLY A 304 -42.42 30.31 48.18
N THR A 305 -41.78 31.10 47.32
CA THR A 305 -41.22 30.65 46.04
C THR A 305 -39.76 31.06 45.95
N CYS A 306 -38.97 30.39 45.11
CA CYS A 306 -37.56 30.75 44.89
C CYS A 306 -37.38 32.25 44.59
N GLY A 307 -36.35 32.86 45.18
CA GLY A 307 -36.12 34.31 45.16
C GLY A 307 -36.96 35.14 46.15
N ALA A 308 -37.93 34.52 46.85
CA ALA A 308 -38.75 35.14 47.89
C ALA A 308 -39.09 34.17 49.03
N LEU A 309 -38.09 33.39 49.48
CA LEU A 309 -38.24 32.35 50.50
C LEU A 309 -38.36 32.93 51.91
N THR A 310 -39.14 32.28 52.76
CA THR A 310 -39.25 32.59 54.20
C THR A 310 -39.03 31.31 55.01
N ALA A 311 -37.98 31.27 55.83
CA ALA A 311 -37.68 30.13 56.69
C ALA A 311 -38.79 29.91 57.73
N ILE A 312 -39.23 28.67 57.88
CA ILE A 312 -40.30 28.28 58.81
C ILE A 312 -39.86 27.23 59.84
N ALA A 313 -38.81 26.46 59.55
CA ALA A 313 -38.17 25.55 60.50
C ALA A 313 -36.74 25.21 60.03
N CYS A 314 -35.85 24.89 60.97
CA CYS A 314 -34.52 24.40 60.65
C CYS A 314 -33.93 23.57 61.78
N ASN A 315 -32.88 22.81 61.47
CA ASN A 315 -32.03 22.10 62.42
C ASN A 315 -30.68 21.80 61.73
N GLY A 316 -29.60 21.73 62.50
CA GLY A 316 -28.29 21.27 61.99
C GLY A 316 -27.79 20.02 62.71
N ASP A 317 -27.82 20.06 64.04
CA ASP A 317 -27.57 18.89 64.88
C ASP A 317 -28.87 18.40 65.53
N GLY A 318 -29.36 17.25 65.07
CA GLY A 318 -30.51 16.57 65.63
C GLY A 318 -30.19 16.01 67.02
N THR A 319 -31.00 16.32 68.02
CA THR A 319 -30.76 15.80 69.38
C THR A 319 -31.01 14.29 69.43
N GLY A 320 -29.94 13.52 69.62
CA GLY A 320 -29.98 12.06 69.69
C GLY A 320 -29.61 11.35 68.39
N CYS A 321 -29.32 12.11 67.33
CA CYS A 321 -28.84 11.59 66.05
C CYS A 321 -27.33 11.40 66.09
N GLY A 322 -26.85 10.28 65.54
CA GLY A 322 -25.44 10.04 65.28
C GLY A 322 -24.93 10.84 64.08
N GLY A 323 -23.61 10.92 63.94
CA GLY A 323 -22.98 11.54 62.77
C GLY A 323 -23.20 13.04 62.59
N LEU A 324 -23.75 13.76 63.59
CA LEU A 324 -24.15 15.17 63.46
C LEU A 324 -25.22 15.36 62.37
N THR A 325 -26.21 14.46 62.35
CA THR A 325 -27.30 14.50 61.37
C THR A 325 -28.52 15.25 61.90
N SER A 326 -29.32 15.82 60.99
CA SER A 326 -30.42 16.72 61.32
C SER A 326 -31.78 16.04 61.53
N SER A 327 -32.60 16.64 62.39
CA SER A 327 -34.04 16.33 62.49
C SER A 327 -34.83 17.55 62.93
N VAL A 328 -35.85 17.94 62.16
CA VAL A 328 -36.70 19.09 62.44
C VAL A 328 -38.17 18.70 62.51
N THR A 329 -38.91 19.32 63.43
CA THR A 329 -40.35 19.12 63.58
C THR A 329 -41.08 20.45 63.36
N THR A 330 -42.09 20.45 62.48
CA THR A 330 -42.83 21.68 62.15
C THR A 330 -44.30 21.41 61.83
N ASN A 331 -45.15 22.42 62.05
CA ASN A 331 -46.58 22.34 61.77
C ASN A 331 -46.87 22.86 60.35
N LEU A 332 -47.40 21.99 59.50
CA LEU A 332 -47.70 22.29 58.10
C LEU A 332 -49.21 22.22 57.82
N SER A 333 -49.68 23.01 56.85
CA SER A 333 -51.11 23.10 56.51
C SER A 333 -51.44 22.30 55.24
N ALA A 334 -52.53 21.53 55.25
CA ALA A 334 -52.95 20.76 54.08
C ALA A 334 -53.04 21.63 52.82
N GLY A 335 -52.45 21.14 51.73
CA GLY A 335 -52.46 21.80 50.42
C GLY A 335 -51.49 22.98 50.29
N SER A 336 -50.69 23.31 51.30
CA SER A 336 -49.53 24.18 51.11
C SER A 336 -48.36 23.39 50.56
N THR A 337 -47.53 24.06 49.77
CA THR A 337 -46.25 23.52 49.32
C THR A 337 -45.12 24.20 50.08
N VAL A 338 -44.16 23.40 50.55
CA VAL A 338 -42.94 23.86 51.22
C VAL A 338 -41.72 23.40 50.46
N LEU A 339 -40.64 24.15 50.59
CA LEU A 339 -39.33 23.79 50.03
C LEU A 339 -38.40 23.37 51.17
N ILE A 340 -37.70 22.26 51.03
CA ILE A 340 -36.77 21.70 52.01
C ILE A 340 -35.39 21.76 51.38
N ARG A 341 -34.50 22.57 51.94
CA ARG A 341 -33.09 22.64 51.59
C ARG A 341 -32.32 21.74 52.55
N LEU A 342 -31.45 20.92 52.02
CA LEU A 342 -30.60 19.98 52.75
C LEU A 342 -29.17 20.14 52.23
N GLY A 343 -28.20 20.41 53.10
CA GLY A 343 -26.81 20.56 52.67
C GLY A 343 -25.83 20.13 53.75
N GLY A 344 -24.55 20.11 53.40
CA GLY A 344 -23.48 19.82 54.34
C GLY A 344 -23.18 20.99 55.26
N TRP A 345 -22.86 20.72 56.52
CA TRP A 345 -22.43 21.75 57.47
C TRP A 345 -21.21 22.56 56.97
N ASN A 346 -20.29 21.92 56.23
CA ASN A 346 -19.08 22.52 55.65
C ASN A 346 -18.62 21.80 54.37
N ASN A 347 -17.50 22.23 53.80
CA ASN A 347 -16.95 21.71 52.54
C ASN A 347 -16.41 20.27 52.58
N THR A 348 -16.48 19.59 53.72
CA THR A 348 -16.12 18.17 53.86
C THR A 348 -17.34 17.28 54.12
N ALA A 349 -18.52 17.87 54.35
CA ALA A 349 -19.75 17.17 54.66
C ALA A 349 -20.53 16.83 53.37
N ILE A 350 -19.98 15.88 52.61
CA ILE A 350 -20.50 15.46 51.31
C ILE A 350 -20.76 13.95 51.35
N GLY A 351 -21.92 13.49 50.86
CA GLY A 351 -22.29 12.09 50.86
C GLY A 351 -23.71 11.82 50.37
N THR A 352 -24.23 10.66 50.74
CA THR A 352 -25.54 10.16 50.30
C THR A 352 -26.37 9.65 51.49
N GLY A 353 -27.65 9.36 51.25
CA GLY A 353 -28.55 8.76 52.24
C GLY A 353 -30.03 9.03 51.95
N THR A 354 -30.85 9.14 53.00
CA THR A 354 -32.28 9.45 52.86
C THR A 354 -32.76 10.59 53.75
N LEU A 355 -33.73 11.35 53.23
CA LEU A 355 -34.55 12.33 53.93
C LEU A 355 -35.92 11.72 54.23
N GLU A 356 -36.19 11.44 55.50
CA GLU A 356 -37.47 10.92 55.96
C GLU A 356 -38.44 12.05 56.28
N ILE A 357 -39.62 12.03 55.66
CA ILE A 357 -40.74 12.92 55.97
C ILE A 357 -41.88 12.09 56.55
N SER A 358 -42.17 12.23 57.85
CA SER A 358 -43.18 11.40 58.51
C SER A 358 -44.14 12.23 59.38
N THR A 359 -45.31 11.65 59.68
CA THR A 359 -46.27 12.20 60.66
C THR A 359 -46.12 11.55 62.05
N GLN A 360 -45.10 10.71 62.27
CA GLN A 360 -44.84 10.00 63.54
C GLN A 360 -43.35 9.60 63.64
N ALA A 361 -42.76 9.67 64.84
CA ALA A 361 -41.36 9.31 65.15
C ALA A 361 -41.00 7.86 64.71
N PRO A 362 -39.70 7.52 64.45
CA PRO A 362 -39.27 6.47 63.50
C PRO A 362 -39.63 4.99 63.86
N PRO A 363 -39.55 4.05 62.87
CA PRO A 363 -40.12 2.67 62.91
C PRO A 363 -39.31 1.62 63.72
N PRO A 364 -39.83 0.36 63.86
CA PRO A 364 -39.42 -0.69 64.82
C PRO A 364 -38.24 -1.58 64.29
N PRO A 365 -37.85 -2.71 64.93
CA PRO A 365 -36.48 -3.28 64.90
C PRO A 365 -36.08 -4.06 63.62
N PRO A 366 -34.77 -4.43 63.48
CA PRO A 366 -34.17 -4.99 62.25
C PRO A 366 -34.67 -6.38 61.80
N GLU A 367 -34.63 -6.60 60.48
CA GLU A 367 -34.95 -7.82 59.73
C GLU A 367 -34.06 -9.04 60.07
N ASN A 368 -34.59 -10.27 59.93
CA ASN A 368 -33.86 -11.52 60.18
C ASN A 368 -33.80 -12.40 58.92
N CYS A 369 -32.64 -12.35 58.25
CA CYS A 369 -32.40 -12.79 56.88
C CYS A 369 -32.46 -14.30 56.56
N ASN A 370 -33.03 -15.15 57.41
CA ASN A 370 -33.03 -16.61 57.17
C ASN A 370 -34.26 -17.38 57.72
N ASN A 371 -35.36 -16.69 58.03
CA ASN A 371 -36.51 -17.30 58.69
C ASN A 371 -37.79 -17.35 57.84
N GLY A 372 -37.78 -16.78 56.64
CA GLY A 372 -38.92 -16.78 55.72
C GLY A 372 -40.07 -15.88 56.16
N THR A 373 -39.78 -14.84 56.96
CA THR A 373 -40.76 -13.84 57.39
C THR A 373 -40.25 -12.43 57.10
N ASP A 374 -41.21 -11.51 57.00
CA ASP A 374 -41.02 -10.07 56.84
C ASP A 374 -41.13 -9.47 58.26
N ASP A 375 -39.98 -9.34 58.94
CA ASP A 375 -39.86 -8.95 60.35
C ASP A 375 -39.91 -7.43 60.56
N ASP A 376 -39.53 -6.63 59.55
CA ASP A 376 -39.63 -5.18 59.55
C ASP A 376 -40.87 -4.60 58.84
N LEU A 377 -41.62 -5.45 58.14
CA LEU A 377 -42.91 -5.18 57.48
C LEU A 377 -42.81 -4.27 56.25
N ASP A 378 -41.68 -4.27 55.55
CA ASP A 378 -41.48 -3.54 54.30
C ASP A 378 -42.06 -4.29 53.06
N GLY A 379 -42.41 -5.57 53.24
CA GLY A 379 -43.05 -6.42 52.23
C GLY A 379 -42.11 -7.37 51.48
N LEU A 380 -40.83 -7.42 51.84
CA LEU A 380 -39.82 -8.34 51.32
C LEU A 380 -39.43 -9.38 52.39
N THR A 381 -38.77 -10.47 52.01
CA THR A 381 -38.43 -11.56 52.94
C THR A 381 -37.03 -12.11 52.66
N ASP A 382 -36.26 -12.36 53.71
CA ASP A 382 -34.91 -12.96 53.66
C ASP A 382 -34.00 -12.30 52.59
N CYS A 383 -33.37 -13.06 51.71
CA CYS A 383 -32.41 -12.55 50.72
C CYS A 383 -33.04 -11.80 49.52
N GLU A 384 -34.37 -11.74 49.46
CA GLU A 384 -35.10 -10.84 48.56
C GLU A 384 -35.27 -9.45 49.18
N ASP A 385 -34.88 -9.27 50.44
CA ASP A 385 -34.89 -8.04 51.21
C ASP A 385 -33.56 -7.25 51.08
N PRO A 386 -33.59 -5.97 50.68
CA PRO A 386 -32.42 -5.09 50.60
C PRO A 386 -31.64 -4.96 51.91
N ASP A 387 -32.30 -5.09 53.06
CA ASP A 387 -31.65 -4.98 54.37
C ASP A 387 -30.80 -6.23 54.71
N CYS A 388 -30.97 -7.31 53.93
CA CYS A 388 -30.21 -8.55 54.04
C CYS A 388 -29.00 -8.67 53.10
N ILE A 389 -28.68 -7.61 52.34
CA ILE A 389 -27.61 -7.63 51.31
C ILE A 389 -26.20 -7.86 51.86
N SER A 390 -26.00 -7.68 53.16
CA SER A 390 -24.72 -7.90 53.85
C SER A 390 -24.71 -9.12 54.78
N ASP A 391 -25.82 -9.86 54.85
CA ASP A 391 -25.92 -11.05 55.68
C ASP A 391 -25.14 -12.22 55.04
N PRO A 392 -24.27 -12.92 55.80
CA PRO A 392 -23.53 -14.09 55.29
C PRO A 392 -24.39 -15.20 54.69
N ASP A 393 -25.67 -15.29 55.07
CA ASP A 393 -26.61 -16.28 54.54
C ASP A 393 -27.13 -15.90 53.12
N CYS A 394 -26.86 -14.68 52.63
CA CYS A 394 -27.32 -14.14 51.34
C CYS A 394 -26.20 -13.84 50.33
N ILE A 395 -24.98 -14.37 50.52
CA ILE A 395 -23.82 -14.16 49.63
C ILE A 395 -23.50 -15.45 48.86
N CYS A 396 -23.76 -15.49 47.56
CA CYS A 396 -23.35 -16.61 46.69
C CYS A 396 -21.82 -16.76 46.65
N VAL A 397 -21.31 -17.99 46.78
CA VAL A 397 -19.89 -18.33 46.72
C VAL A 397 -19.43 -18.42 45.26
N SER A 398 -18.34 -17.75 44.89
CA SER A 398 -17.79 -17.79 43.53
C SER A 398 -17.27 -19.17 43.11
N ALA A 399 -17.36 -19.48 41.82
CA ALA A 399 -16.67 -20.64 41.24
C ALA A 399 -15.14 -20.45 41.34
N ASN A 400 -14.41 -21.53 41.67
CA ASN A 400 -12.96 -21.48 41.87
C ASN A 400 -12.20 -22.32 40.84
N ALA A 401 -10.88 -22.10 40.74
CA ALA A 401 -10.00 -22.77 39.79
C ALA A 401 -10.44 -22.67 38.32
N PHE A 402 -11.05 -21.53 37.93
CA PHE A 402 -11.45 -21.31 36.55
C PHE A 402 -10.22 -21.19 35.64
N SER A 403 -10.24 -21.95 34.55
CA SER A 403 -9.16 -22.01 33.56
C SER A 403 -9.73 -22.21 32.15
N CYS A 404 -8.96 -21.75 31.17
CA CYS A 404 -9.27 -21.83 29.76
C CYS A 404 -8.02 -22.33 29.03
N SER A 405 -8.18 -23.26 28.09
CA SER A 405 -7.09 -23.84 27.31
C SER A 405 -7.57 -24.17 25.90
N GLN A 406 -6.75 -23.88 24.90
CA GLN A 406 -7.04 -24.22 23.51
C GLN A 406 -6.72 -25.71 23.28
N VAL A 407 -7.64 -26.45 22.66
CA VAL A 407 -7.53 -27.91 22.49
C VAL A 407 -7.32 -28.35 21.03
N SER A 408 -8.11 -27.86 20.08
CA SER A 408 -8.02 -28.24 18.66
C SER A 408 -8.65 -27.18 17.77
N GLY A 409 -7.94 -26.76 16.72
CA GLY A 409 -8.37 -25.61 15.92
C GLY A 409 -8.66 -24.42 16.85
N ASN A 410 -9.77 -23.73 16.65
CA ASN A 410 -10.17 -22.60 17.50
C ASN A 410 -11.00 -22.99 18.73
N SER A 411 -11.06 -24.28 19.09
CA SER A 411 -11.88 -24.72 20.23
C SER A 411 -11.19 -24.48 21.57
N ILE A 412 -11.91 -23.87 22.52
CA ILE A 412 -11.44 -23.52 23.85
C ILE A 412 -12.16 -24.35 24.90
N LEU A 413 -11.42 -25.15 25.67
CA LEU A 413 -11.90 -25.88 26.83
C LEU A 413 -11.82 -24.99 28.07
N LEU A 414 -12.97 -24.76 28.68
CA LEU A 414 -13.17 -24.10 29.97
C LEU A 414 -13.37 -25.16 31.07
N SER A 415 -12.72 -24.98 32.23
CA SER A 415 -12.85 -25.88 33.38
C SER A 415 -12.82 -25.10 34.69
N TRP A 416 -13.66 -25.49 35.67
CA TRP A 416 -13.77 -24.87 36.99
C TRP A 416 -14.29 -25.86 38.05
N ASN A 417 -14.29 -25.46 39.33
CA ASN A 417 -15.05 -26.13 40.39
C ASN A 417 -16.12 -25.18 40.94
N ASN A 418 -17.31 -25.71 41.23
CA ASN A 418 -18.37 -24.91 41.84
C ASN A 418 -18.06 -24.58 43.30
N GLY A 419 -18.33 -23.35 43.71
CA GLY A 419 -18.21 -22.89 45.09
C GLY A 419 -19.36 -23.39 45.98
N GLU A 420 -20.52 -23.64 45.37
CA GLU A 420 -21.75 -24.11 46.00
C GLU A 420 -22.69 -24.77 44.96
N ASP A 421 -23.92 -25.12 45.38
CA ASP A 421 -24.96 -25.58 44.46
C ASP A 421 -25.63 -24.38 43.77
N TYR A 422 -25.24 -24.12 42.52
CA TYR A 422 -25.85 -23.08 41.69
C TYR A 422 -27.15 -23.57 41.02
N ASP A 423 -27.99 -22.62 40.63
CA ASP A 423 -29.15 -22.87 39.76
C ASP A 423 -28.73 -22.91 38.28
N SER A 424 -27.87 -21.97 37.86
CA SER A 424 -27.34 -21.89 36.49
C SER A 424 -25.97 -21.21 36.44
N ILE A 425 -25.25 -21.37 35.33
CA ILE A 425 -23.95 -20.72 35.09
C ILE A 425 -23.95 -20.10 33.70
N GLY A 426 -23.80 -18.78 33.62
CA GLY A 426 -23.55 -18.07 32.37
C GLY A 426 -22.08 -18.16 31.97
N VAL A 427 -21.83 -18.50 30.70
CA VAL A 427 -20.50 -18.43 30.07
C VAL A 427 -20.50 -17.24 29.12
N LEU A 428 -19.64 -16.26 29.37
CA LEU A 428 -19.49 -15.08 28.54
C LEU A 428 -18.12 -15.07 27.87
N ARG A 429 -18.05 -14.55 26.64
CA ARG A 429 -16.82 -14.29 25.88
C ARG A 429 -16.84 -12.84 25.41
N ASP A 430 -15.80 -12.09 25.77
CA ASP A 430 -15.64 -10.68 25.45
C ASP A 430 -16.87 -9.84 25.90
N GLY A 431 -17.47 -10.23 27.03
CA GLY A 431 -18.67 -9.59 27.61
C GLY A 431 -20.01 -10.07 27.03
N GLY A 432 -20.02 -10.80 25.91
CA GLY A 432 -21.24 -11.38 25.32
C GLY A 432 -21.54 -12.78 25.86
N LEU A 433 -22.82 -13.09 26.09
CA LEU A 433 -23.24 -14.43 26.52
C LEU A 433 -23.05 -15.46 25.40
N VAL A 434 -22.24 -16.48 25.64
CA VAL A 434 -22.02 -17.62 24.72
C VAL A 434 -23.04 -18.71 24.99
N ASP A 435 -23.23 -19.08 26.27
CA ASP A 435 -24.15 -20.16 26.67
C ASP A 435 -24.59 -20.02 28.13
N THR A 436 -25.70 -20.68 28.48
CA THR A 436 -26.20 -20.83 29.87
C THR A 436 -26.27 -22.30 30.24
N LEU A 437 -25.48 -22.69 31.22
CA LEU A 437 -25.30 -24.08 31.63
C LEU A 437 -26.11 -24.41 32.90
N PRO A 438 -26.44 -25.69 33.15
CA PRO A 438 -26.96 -26.13 34.44
C PRO A 438 -25.98 -25.79 35.57
N GLY A 439 -26.49 -25.43 36.75
CA GLY A 439 -25.67 -25.06 37.89
C GLY A 439 -24.71 -26.14 38.43
N THR A 440 -24.84 -27.39 37.96
CA THR A 440 -23.92 -28.50 38.27
C THR A 440 -22.76 -28.66 37.28
N ALA A 441 -22.69 -27.84 36.22
CA ALA A 441 -21.63 -27.91 35.23
C ALA A 441 -20.27 -27.50 35.83
N THR A 442 -19.20 -28.17 35.40
CA THR A 442 -17.81 -27.88 35.82
C THR A 442 -16.85 -27.70 34.62
N SER A 443 -17.37 -27.81 33.40
CA SER A 443 -16.59 -27.64 32.17
C SER A 443 -17.48 -27.25 30.99
N TYR A 444 -16.91 -26.57 30.00
CA TYR A 444 -17.55 -26.20 28.75
C TYR A 444 -16.54 -26.12 27.61
N THR A 445 -16.91 -26.46 26.39
CA THR A 445 -16.04 -26.28 25.21
C THR A 445 -16.69 -25.31 24.25
N ASP A 446 -16.07 -24.15 24.03
CA ASP A 446 -16.46 -23.19 23.01
C ASP A 446 -15.74 -23.50 21.70
N SER A 447 -16.47 -24.00 20.70
CA SER A 447 -15.93 -24.32 19.37
C SER A 447 -16.03 -23.17 18.36
N THR A 448 -16.51 -22.00 18.80
CA THR A 448 -16.83 -20.84 17.94
C THR A 448 -15.90 -19.66 18.17
N ALA A 449 -14.85 -19.83 18.98
CA ALA A 449 -13.93 -18.75 19.29
C ALA A 449 -13.21 -18.29 18.02
N GLN A 450 -13.05 -16.98 17.89
CA GLN A 450 -12.28 -16.37 16.82
C GLN A 450 -10.83 -16.20 17.26
N VAL A 451 -9.91 -16.19 16.29
CA VAL A 451 -8.48 -15.97 16.50
C VAL A 451 -8.24 -14.63 17.22
N GLY A 452 -7.16 -14.57 18.00
CA GLY A 452 -6.76 -13.41 18.80
C GLY A 452 -7.11 -13.53 20.28
N SER A 453 -6.86 -12.45 21.02
CA SER A 453 -7.08 -12.42 22.48
C SER A 453 -8.56 -12.47 22.81
N ARG A 454 -8.94 -13.39 23.71
CA ARG A 454 -10.30 -13.61 24.20
C ARG A 454 -10.33 -13.62 25.71
N VAL A 455 -11.36 -12.99 26.27
CA VAL A 455 -11.64 -12.99 27.71
C VAL A 455 -12.91 -13.76 27.97
N TYR A 456 -12.79 -14.90 28.66
CA TYR A 456 -13.93 -15.67 29.14
C TYR A 456 -14.28 -15.26 30.56
N THR A 457 -15.59 -15.12 30.84
CA THR A 457 -16.12 -14.86 32.17
C THR A 457 -17.18 -15.90 32.53
N LEU A 458 -17.06 -16.49 33.72
CA LEU A 458 -18.11 -17.31 34.33
C LEU A 458 -18.94 -16.46 35.29
N GLN A 459 -20.26 -16.54 35.14
CA GLN A 459 -21.23 -15.88 36.01
C GLN A 459 -22.24 -16.92 36.55
N PRO A 460 -21.97 -17.54 37.71
CA PRO A 460 -22.92 -18.43 38.38
C PRO A 460 -24.09 -17.66 39.00
N PHE A 461 -25.26 -18.30 39.09
CA PHE A 461 -26.44 -17.77 39.79
C PHE A 461 -26.94 -18.76 40.85
N CYS A 462 -27.26 -18.25 42.05
CA CYS A 462 -27.82 -19.00 43.16
C CYS A 462 -29.15 -18.37 43.66
N ALA A 463 -29.91 -19.10 44.48
CA ALA A 463 -31.17 -18.64 45.08
C ALA A 463 -32.15 -17.96 44.10
N GLY A 464 -32.32 -18.54 42.91
CA GLY A 464 -33.32 -18.13 41.91
C GLY A 464 -32.94 -16.93 41.02
N SER A 465 -32.13 -15.99 41.48
CA SER A 465 -31.67 -14.85 40.64
C SER A 465 -30.39 -14.14 41.08
N GLN A 466 -29.79 -14.51 42.22
CA GLN A 466 -28.61 -13.82 42.74
C GLN A 466 -27.35 -14.24 41.99
N ALA A 467 -26.52 -13.28 41.57
CA ALA A 467 -25.28 -13.55 40.85
C ALA A 467 -24.11 -13.73 41.83
N ALA A 468 -23.36 -14.83 41.69
CA ALA A 468 -22.10 -15.02 42.40
C ALA A 468 -20.99 -14.14 41.80
N PRO A 469 -19.91 -13.82 42.55
CA PRO A 469 -18.77 -13.11 42.00
C PRO A 469 -18.19 -13.83 40.78
N THR A 470 -17.91 -13.07 39.72
CA THR A 470 -17.46 -13.60 38.43
C THR A 470 -16.02 -14.08 38.46
N SER A 471 -15.72 -15.13 37.69
CA SER A 471 -14.36 -15.62 37.47
C SER A 471 -13.95 -15.42 36.01
N THR A 472 -12.74 -14.90 35.77
CA THR A 472 -12.27 -14.58 34.41
C THR A 472 -11.07 -15.44 34.00
N CYS A 473 -10.95 -15.74 32.72
CA CYS A 473 -9.79 -16.39 32.12
C CYS A 473 -9.47 -15.77 30.76
N ASN A 474 -8.20 -15.44 30.54
CA ASN A 474 -7.73 -14.83 29.30
C ASN A 474 -6.95 -15.87 28.50
N ILE A 475 -7.21 -15.95 27.20
CA ILE A 475 -6.49 -16.83 26.27
C ILE A 475 -6.26 -16.11 24.96
N ASP A 476 -5.12 -16.37 24.33
CA ASP A 476 -4.85 -15.95 22.96
C ASP A 476 -5.12 -17.14 22.04
N VAL A 477 -6.17 -17.04 21.22
CA VAL A 477 -6.60 -18.12 20.33
C VAL A 477 -5.76 -18.03 19.07
N VAL A 478 -4.84 -18.98 18.87
CA VAL A 478 -3.99 -19.02 17.67
C VAL A 478 -4.60 -19.92 16.61
N GLN A 479 -4.57 -19.50 15.35
CA GLN A 479 -4.97 -20.39 14.25
C GLN A 479 -3.94 -21.51 14.11
N GLN A 480 -4.36 -22.78 14.19
CA GLN A 480 -3.44 -23.90 14.01
C GLN A 480 -3.17 -24.10 12.52
N ILE A 481 -1.92 -23.89 12.10
CA ILE A 481 -1.46 -24.14 10.73
C ILE A 481 -1.33 -25.65 10.52
N GLY A 482 -2.04 -26.20 9.53
CA GLY A 482 -2.00 -27.63 9.19
C GLY A 482 -1.04 -27.96 8.05
N PHE A 483 -0.72 -26.99 7.21
CA PHE A 483 0.18 -27.12 6.07
C PHE A 483 1.10 -25.91 5.94
N MET A 484 2.29 -26.08 5.40
CA MET A 484 3.24 -25.01 5.14
C MET A 484 3.61 -24.99 3.66
N PHE A 485 3.31 -23.88 3.00
CA PHE A 485 3.92 -23.56 1.71
C PHE A 485 5.30 -22.97 1.92
N THR A 486 6.24 -23.29 1.04
CA THR A 486 7.58 -22.71 1.04
C THR A 486 7.91 -22.24 -0.38
N ALA A 487 8.22 -20.96 -0.52
CA ALA A 487 8.73 -20.42 -1.77
C ALA A 487 10.24 -20.67 -1.85
N GLY A 488 10.70 -21.24 -2.96
CA GLY A 488 12.10 -21.59 -3.18
C GLY A 488 12.98 -20.34 -3.27
N ASN A 489 14.16 -20.42 -2.65
CA ASN A 489 15.17 -19.39 -2.78
C ASN A 489 15.73 -19.36 -4.21
N VAL A 490 15.88 -18.15 -4.74
CA VAL A 490 16.45 -17.89 -6.06
C VAL A 490 17.85 -17.34 -5.87
N ASN A 491 18.83 -18.02 -6.48
CA ASN A 491 20.17 -17.49 -6.68
C ASN A 491 20.40 -17.42 -8.19
N GLY A 492 20.41 -16.22 -8.74
CA GLY A 492 20.51 -15.97 -10.17
C GLY A 492 21.54 -14.91 -10.49
N SER A 493 21.53 -14.44 -11.72
CA SER A 493 22.35 -13.31 -12.12
C SER A 493 21.58 -12.32 -12.99
N TYR A 494 22.08 -11.08 -13.05
CA TYR A 494 21.48 -10.00 -13.81
C TYR A 494 22.48 -9.27 -14.70
N SER A 495 21.97 -8.56 -15.69
CA SER A 495 22.71 -7.62 -16.53
C SER A 495 22.00 -6.28 -16.60
N ALA A 496 22.53 -5.32 -17.38
CA ALA A 496 21.82 -4.07 -17.65
C ALA A 496 20.46 -4.30 -18.35
N GLY A 497 20.32 -5.40 -19.10
CA GLY A 497 19.05 -5.82 -19.73
C GLY A 497 18.11 -6.59 -18.79
N GLY A 498 18.44 -6.72 -17.51
CA GLY A 498 17.58 -7.39 -16.53
C GLY A 498 18.01 -8.82 -16.15
N ALA A 499 17.06 -9.56 -15.60
CA ALA A 499 17.19 -10.94 -15.14
C ALA A 499 15.87 -11.72 -15.30
N SER A 500 15.98 -13.01 -15.57
CA SER A 500 14.86 -13.96 -15.52
C SER A 500 15.24 -15.14 -14.63
N PHE A 501 14.27 -15.67 -13.89
CA PHE A 501 14.49 -16.78 -12.96
C PHE A 501 13.19 -17.52 -12.65
N GLU A 502 13.33 -18.73 -12.11
CA GLU A 502 12.19 -19.50 -11.60
C GLU A 502 12.30 -19.68 -10.08
N SER A 503 11.15 -19.65 -9.40
CA SER A 503 11.03 -20.07 -8.01
C SER A 503 10.05 -21.24 -7.92
N VAL A 504 10.51 -22.32 -7.29
CA VAL A 504 9.68 -23.51 -7.04
C VAL A 504 8.97 -23.35 -5.70
N VAL A 505 7.66 -23.53 -5.69
CA VAL A 505 6.85 -23.60 -4.46
C VAL A 505 6.67 -25.06 -4.05
N SER A 506 7.04 -25.38 -2.81
CA SER A 506 6.76 -26.66 -2.17
C SER A 506 5.64 -26.55 -1.14
N LEU A 507 5.01 -27.68 -0.83
CA LEU A 507 4.00 -27.82 0.21
C LEU A 507 4.34 -29.00 1.12
N GLN A 508 4.17 -28.82 2.43
CA GLN A 508 4.33 -29.85 3.44
C GLN A 508 3.16 -29.81 4.46
N GLU A 509 2.66 -30.97 4.88
CA GLU A 509 1.72 -31.10 5.98
C GLU A 509 2.46 -31.14 7.32
N GLU A 510 1.98 -30.37 8.29
CA GLU A 510 2.54 -30.34 9.63
C GLU A 510 2.18 -31.62 10.41
N VAL A 511 3.15 -32.17 11.14
CA VAL A 511 2.97 -33.43 11.89
C VAL A 511 1.94 -33.33 13.03
N ASN A 512 1.57 -32.11 13.43
CA ASN A 512 0.55 -31.83 14.43
C ASN A 512 -0.84 -31.59 13.80
N ASN A 513 -0.97 -31.64 12.47
CA ASN A 513 -2.24 -31.49 11.79
C ASN A 513 -3.18 -32.66 12.15
N PRO A 514 -4.41 -32.40 12.64
CA PRO A 514 -5.35 -33.46 12.96
C PRO A 514 -5.70 -34.30 11.73
N GLY A 515 -5.30 -35.58 11.75
CA GLY A 515 -5.50 -36.49 10.63
C GLY A 515 -4.23 -36.84 9.86
N PHE A 516 -3.07 -36.28 10.24
CA PHE A 516 -1.79 -36.54 9.58
C PHE A 516 -1.49 -38.06 9.40
N PRO A 517 -1.14 -38.52 8.19
CA PRO A 517 -1.14 -37.76 6.93
C PRO A 517 -2.55 -37.64 6.34
N THR A 518 -2.88 -36.45 5.84
CA THR A 518 -4.17 -36.13 5.25
C THR A 518 -4.11 -36.20 3.74
N ASP A 519 -5.10 -36.86 3.13
CA ASP A 519 -5.30 -36.84 1.68
C ASP A 519 -5.80 -35.45 1.25
N THR A 520 -5.01 -34.73 0.45
CA THR A 520 -5.33 -33.40 -0.08
C THR A 520 -6.02 -33.51 -1.43
N ALA A 521 -6.89 -32.55 -1.76
CA ALA A 521 -7.69 -32.51 -3.00
C ALA A 521 -7.51 -31.20 -3.80
N GLY A 522 -6.69 -30.28 -3.31
CA GLY A 522 -6.46 -28.98 -3.93
C GLY A 522 -5.85 -27.97 -2.97
N PHE A 523 -5.60 -26.77 -3.47
CA PHE A 523 -5.06 -25.66 -2.69
C PHE A 523 -5.36 -24.30 -3.34
N SER A 524 -5.17 -23.24 -2.56
CA SER A 524 -5.21 -21.85 -2.99
C SER A 524 -4.13 -21.07 -2.26
N PHE A 525 -3.42 -20.18 -2.96
CA PHE A 525 -2.50 -19.23 -2.34
C PHE A 525 -2.22 -18.01 -3.22
N GLY A 526 -1.83 -16.90 -2.58
CA GLY A 526 -1.20 -15.75 -3.23
C GLY A 526 0.28 -15.67 -2.86
N ILE A 527 1.13 -15.21 -3.79
CA ILE A 527 2.55 -14.93 -3.56
C ILE A 527 2.90 -13.55 -4.13
N SER A 528 3.42 -12.67 -3.29
CA SER A 528 3.87 -11.33 -3.64
C SER A 528 5.37 -11.27 -3.89
N HIS A 529 5.77 -10.29 -4.69
CA HIS A 529 7.15 -9.94 -4.98
C HIS A 529 7.29 -8.41 -5.00
N ASP A 530 8.52 -7.91 -5.08
CA ASP A 530 8.76 -6.49 -5.27
C ASP A 530 8.37 -6.06 -6.70
N GLY A 531 7.17 -5.50 -6.83
CA GLY A 531 6.62 -5.00 -8.10
C GLY A 531 7.33 -3.78 -8.68
N ALA A 532 8.35 -3.23 -8.01
CA ALA A 532 9.25 -2.24 -8.61
C ALA A 532 10.46 -2.89 -9.32
N LEU A 533 10.76 -4.15 -9.00
CA LEU A 533 11.91 -4.88 -9.53
C LEU A 533 11.50 -5.95 -10.52
N PHE A 534 10.45 -6.71 -10.22
CA PHE A 534 10.09 -7.94 -10.91
C PHE A 534 8.62 -7.96 -11.31
N GLU A 535 8.30 -8.80 -12.28
CA GLU A 535 6.95 -9.24 -12.63
C GLU A 535 6.92 -10.77 -12.72
N ALA A 536 5.78 -11.38 -12.36
CA ALA A 536 5.54 -12.79 -12.61
C ALA A 536 5.11 -13.00 -14.06
N VAL A 537 5.75 -13.94 -14.76
CA VAL A 537 5.50 -14.21 -16.18
C VAL A 537 4.51 -15.35 -16.36
N SER A 538 4.72 -16.46 -15.64
CA SER A 538 3.86 -17.65 -15.73
C SER A 538 4.03 -18.55 -14.51
N ALA A 539 3.08 -19.47 -14.29
CA ALA A 539 3.27 -20.57 -13.36
C ALA A 539 2.77 -21.90 -13.96
N GLN A 540 3.45 -22.98 -13.60
CA GLN A 540 3.19 -24.34 -14.10
C GLN A 540 3.24 -25.36 -12.97
N THR A 541 2.44 -26.42 -13.08
CA THR A 541 2.44 -27.53 -12.13
C THR A 541 3.71 -28.36 -12.26
N LEU A 542 4.22 -28.87 -11.13
CA LEU A 542 5.39 -29.75 -11.05
C LEU A 542 5.06 -31.10 -10.41
N GLY A 543 6.02 -32.03 -10.52
CA GLY A 543 6.03 -33.28 -9.75
C GLY A 543 4.77 -34.13 -9.92
N ASP A 544 4.32 -34.69 -8.80
CA ASP A 544 3.14 -35.57 -8.76
C ASP A 544 1.84 -34.83 -9.12
N LEU A 545 1.78 -33.51 -8.90
CA LEU A 545 0.65 -32.68 -9.31
C LEU A 545 0.55 -32.62 -10.84
N ALA A 546 1.67 -32.42 -11.53
CA ALA A 546 1.71 -32.43 -13.00
C ALA A 546 1.44 -33.83 -13.59
N ALA A 547 1.76 -34.89 -12.85
CA ALA A 547 1.58 -36.28 -13.28
C ALA A 547 0.13 -36.79 -13.17
N MET A 548 -0.77 -36.03 -12.52
CA MET A 548 -2.18 -36.37 -12.38
C MET A 548 -2.87 -36.62 -13.72
N ASP A 549 -3.91 -37.46 -13.69
CA ASP A 549 -4.68 -37.86 -14.88
C ASP A 549 -3.81 -38.39 -16.04
N GLY A 550 -2.68 -39.03 -15.71
CA GLY A 550 -1.75 -39.57 -16.71
C GLY A 550 -0.90 -38.50 -17.39
N GLY A 551 -0.62 -37.41 -16.70
CA GLY A 551 0.17 -36.27 -17.19
C GLY A 551 -0.67 -35.14 -17.79
N ALA A 552 -1.99 -35.16 -17.57
CA ALA A 552 -2.86 -34.04 -17.94
C ALA A 552 -2.86 -32.92 -16.87
N GLY A 553 -2.33 -33.20 -15.68
CA GLY A 553 -2.35 -32.29 -14.54
C GLY A 553 -3.68 -32.34 -13.77
N PRO A 554 -3.88 -31.42 -12.81
CA PRO A 554 -5.11 -31.37 -12.03
C PRO A 554 -6.32 -30.94 -12.88
N ALA A 555 -7.52 -31.34 -12.48
CA ALA A 555 -8.77 -31.03 -13.18
C ALA A 555 -9.05 -29.51 -13.29
N PHE A 556 -8.50 -28.71 -12.38
CA PHE A 556 -8.49 -27.26 -12.44
C PHE A 556 -7.14 -26.72 -11.97
N PHE A 557 -6.57 -25.82 -12.75
CA PHE A 557 -5.41 -25.01 -12.40
C PHE A 557 -5.60 -23.64 -13.02
N ASP A 558 -5.55 -22.59 -12.20
CA ASP A 558 -5.71 -21.22 -12.67
C ASP A 558 -4.74 -20.29 -11.95
N THR A 559 -4.29 -19.27 -12.68
CA THR A 559 -3.32 -18.29 -12.23
C THR A 559 -3.78 -16.90 -12.64
N SER A 560 -3.66 -15.94 -11.73
CA SER A 560 -3.89 -14.52 -12.04
C SER A 560 -2.69 -13.71 -11.60
N ILE A 561 -2.13 -12.94 -12.53
CA ILE A 561 -0.91 -12.15 -12.35
C ILE A 561 -1.30 -10.70 -12.06
N TYR A 562 -0.64 -10.13 -11.05
CA TYR A 562 -0.73 -8.74 -10.61
C TYR A 562 0.65 -8.10 -10.71
N SER A 563 0.73 -6.77 -10.61
CA SER A 563 2.01 -6.05 -10.67
C SER A 563 2.96 -6.37 -9.53
N ASP A 564 2.44 -6.82 -8.39
CA ASP A 564 3.17 -7.09 -7.15
C ASP A 564 3.02 -8.54 -6.69
N GLY A 565 2.48 -9.43 -7.53
CA GLY A 565 2.24 -10.81 -7.14
C GLY A 565 1.49 -11.65 -8.14
N LEU A 566 1.14 -12.87 -7.73
CA LEU A 566 0.18 -13.72 -8.42
C LEU A 566 -0.64 -14.53 -7.44
N THR A 567 -1.81 -14.96 -7.88
CA THR A 567 -2.67 -15.91 -7.16
C THR A 567 -2.75 -17.22 -7.94
N ILE A 568 -2.71 -18.34 -7.22
CA ILE A 568 -2.76 -19.69 -7.80
C ILE A 568 -3.84 -20.50 -7.08
N GLY A 569 -4.70 -21.16 -7.86
CA GLY A 569 -5.69 -22.11 -7.36
C GLY A 569 -5.60 -23.44 -8.11
N SER A 570 -5.73 -24.55 -7.38
CA SER A 570 -5.72 -25.91 -7.95
C SER A 570 -6.79 -26.79 -7.31
N VAL A 571 -7.53 -27.54 -8.12
CA VAL A 571 -8.41 -28.63 -7.69
C VAL A 571 -7.99 -29.88 -8.44
N TYR A 572 -7.54 -30.89 -7.71
CA TYR A 572 -6.97 -32.11 -8.28
C TYR A 572 -8.03 -32.87 -9.09
N ASP A 573 -9.19 -33.09 -8.48
CA ASP A 573 -10.35 -33.71 -9.10
C ASP A 573 -11.64 -33.21 -8.44
N PHE A 574 -12.65 -32.87 -9.24
CA PHE A 574 -13.95 -32.41 -8.76
C PHE A 574 -14.76 -33.51 -8.04
N THR A 575 -14.37 -34.78 -8.17
CA THR A 575 -14.98 -35.89 -7.41
C THR A 575 -14.23 -36.22 -6.12
N LEU A 576 -13.13 -35.52 -5.82
CA LEU A 576 -12.27 -35.70 -4.64
C LEU A 576 -11.68 -37.12 -4.52
N VAL A 577 -11.53 -37.84 -5.63
CA VAL A 577 -11.01 -39.22 -5.64
C VAL A 577 -9.50 -39.24 -5.85
N GLU A 578 -8.96 -38.37 -6.70
CA GLU A 578 -7.52 -38.20 -6.88
C GLU A 578 -6.96 -37.28 -5.79
N THR A 579 -5.92 -37.73 -5.10
CA THR A 579 -5.40 -37.08 -3.89
C THR A 579 -3.88 -37.15 -3.82
N LEU A 580 -3.28 -36.21 -3.08
CA LEU A 580 -1.85 -36.22 -2.73
C LEU A 580 -1.66 -36.13 -1.22
N GLN A 581 -0.61 -36.75 -0.70
CA GLN A 581 -0.18 -36.60 0.69
C GLN A 581 1.14 -35.84 0.74
N MET A 582 1.15 -34.70 1.44
CA MET A 582 2.30 -33.78 1.48
C MET A 582 3.20 -34.06 2.70
N VAL A 583 3.57 -35.32 2.92
CA VAL A 583 4.28 -35.75 4.16
C VAL A 583 5.71 -35.20 4.31
N SER A 584 6.25 -34.66 3.23
CA SER A 584 7.52 -33.95 3.13
C SER A 584 7.37 -32.79 2.15
N ASP A 585 8.36 -31.90 2.08
CA ASP A 585 8.45 -30.88 1.05
C ASP A 585 8.21 -31.50 -0.33
N THR A 586 7.04 -31.20 -0.89
CA THR A 586 6.57 -31.70 -2.18
C THR A 586 6.50 -30.52 -3.13
N GLU A 587 7.34 -30.49 -4.16
CA GLU A 587 7.34 -29.45 -5.19
C GLU A 587 6.04 -29.53 -6.01
N ILE A 588 5.27 -28.45 -6.03
CA ILE A 588 3.94 -28.42 -6.64
C ILE A 588 3.85 -27.45 -7.82
N ILE A 589 4.57 -26.33 -7.77
CA ILE A 589 4.48 -25.26 -8.76
C ILE A 589 5.88 -24.70 -9.05
N SER A 590 6.19 -24.40 -10.32
CA SER A 590 7.26 -23.47 -10.72
C SER A 590 6.61 -22.16 -11.15
N VAL A 591 7.12 -21.04 -10.65
CA VAL A 591 6.74 -19.69 -11.10
C VAL A 591 7.94 -19.05 -11.78
N SER A 592 7.76 -18.62 -13.03
CA SER A 592 8.76 -17.88 -13.80
C SER A 592 8.56 -16.37 -13.57
N TYR A 593 9.66 -15.67 -13.32
CA TYR A 593 9.72 -14.22 -13.10
C TYR A 593 10.69 -13.56 -14.07
N ALA A 594 10.44 -12.30 -14.38
CA ALA A 594 11.35 -11.42 -15.10
C ALA A 594 11.51 -10.10 -14.34
N SER A 595 12.67 -9.45 -14.48
CA SER A 595 12.84 -8.08 -14.00
C SER A 595 12.12 -7.09 -14.91
N LEU A 596 11.52 -6.06 -14.32
CA LEU A 596 10.95 -4.97 -15.09
C LEU A 596 12.02 -4.27 -15.97
N PRO A 597 11.66 -3.81 -17.18
CA PRO A 597 12.60 -3.16 -18.08
C PRO A 597 13.38 -2.02 -17.41
N GLY A 598 14.71 -2.11 -17.44
CA GLY A 598 15.61 -1.10 -16.87
C GLY A 598 15.69 -1.07 -15.34
N SER A 599 14.93 -1.88 -14.60
CA SER A 599 14.92 -1.86 -13.12
C SER A 599 16.29 -2.21 -12.53
N LEU A 600 17.09 -3.00 -13.24
CA LEU A 600 18.43 -3.43 -12.84
C LEU A 600 19.56 -2.70 -13.58
N ALA A 601 19.26 -1.73 -14.46
CA ALA A 601 20.24 -1.12 -15.36
C ALA A 601 21.36 -0.36 -14.63
N SER A 602 21.07 0.20 -13.45
CA SER A 602 22.05 0.94 -12.62
C SER A 602 22.56 0.14 -11.42
N ALA A 603 22.14 -1.13 -11.27
CA ALA A 603 22.51 -1.93 -10.11
C ALA A 603 24.00 -2.33 -10.19
N THR A 604 24.73 -2.10 -9.09
CA THR A 604 26.13 -2.53 -8.95
C THR A 604 26.27 -3.48 -7.76
N GLY A 605 26.54 -4.76 -8.04
CA GLY A 605 26.68 -5.81 -7.01
C GLY A 605 25.38 -6.58 -6.77
N THR A 606 25.31 -7.39 -5.71
CA THR A 606 24.17 -8.27 -5.45
C THR A 606 22.87 -7.48 -5.22
N VAL A 607 21.83 -7.79 -6.00
CA VAL A 607 20.45 -7.33 -5.81
C VAL A 607 19.70 -8.36 -4.99
N SER A 608 19.01 -7.95 -3.92
CA SER A 608 18.26 -8.85 -3.05
C SER A 608 16.81 -8.42 -2.89
N SER A 609 15.90 -9.39 -2.90
CA SER A 609 14.46 -9.19 -2.67
C SER A 609 13.85 -10.46 -2.04
N THR A 610 12.53 -10.52 -1.92
CA THR A 610 11.81 -11.65 -1.32
C THR A 610 10.55 -12.01 -2.09
N LEU A 611 10.22 -13.30 -2.05
CA LEU A 611 8.91 -13.83 -2.42
C LEU A 611 8.15 -14.16 -1.14
N SER A 612 6.98 -13.57 -0.92
CA SER A 612 6.23 -13.75 0.32
C SER A 612 4.80 -14.19 0.04
N PHE A 613 4.28 -15.14 0.82
CA PHE A 613 2.87 -15.51 0.70
C PHE A 613 1.98 -14.36 1.19
N SER A 614 0.91 -14.10 0.45
CA SER A 614 0.00 -12.98 0.71
C SER A 614 -1.46 -13.39 0.53
N GLU A 615 -2.30 -12.92 1.46
CA GLU A 615 -3.77 -13.00 1.39
C GLU A 615 -4.40 -11.64 1.04
N SER A 616 -3.60 -10.68 0.54
CA SER A 616 -4.09 -9.39 0.03
C SER A 616 -4.29 -9.37 -1.49
N LEU A 617 -3.82 -10.41 -2.18
CA LEU A 617 -3.88 -10.52 -3.64
C LEU A 617 -5.20 -11.17 -4.07
N GLY A 618 -5.85 -10.60 -5.10
CA GLY A 618 -7.13 -11.07 -5.62
C GLY A 618 -8.32 -10.16 -5.30
N SER A 619 -9.41 -10.30 -6.06
CA SER A 619 -10.69 -9.66 -5.77
C SER A 619 -11.85 -10.65 -5.96
N PRO A 620 -12.36 -11.29 -4.89
CA PRO A 620 -11.90 -11.17 -3.49
C PRO A 620 -10.48 -11.73 -3.29
N PRO A 621 -9.75 -11.32 -2.24
CA PRO A 621 -8.43 -11.85 -1.96
C PRO A 621 -8.44 -13.36 -1.75
N VAL A 622 -7.40 -14.04 -2.22
CA VAL A 622 -7.28 -15.49 -2.06
C VAL A 622 -6.74 -15.85 -0.68
N GLU A 623 -7.34 -16.86 -0.06
CA GLU A 623 -6.88 -17.40 1.21
C GLU A 623 -5.76 -18.44 0.99
N LEU A 624 -4.87 -18.56 1.99
CA LEU A 624 -3.79 -19.54 2.05
C LEU A 624 -4.32 -20.85 2.65
N ILE A 625 -4.83 -21.73 1.80
CA ILE A 625 -5.53 -22.95 2.25
C ILE A 625 -5.17 -24.18 1.42
N VAL A 626 -5.32 -25.34 2.06
CA VAL A 626 -5.25 -26.67 1.43
C VAL A 626 -6.60 -27.36 1.64
N SER A 627 -7.20 -27.87 0.58
CA SER A 627 -8.44 -28.65 0.68
C SER A 627 -8.12 -30.13 0.87
N THR A 628 -8.92 -30.81 1.70
CA THR A 628 -8.79 -32.25 1.95
C THR A 628 -9.76 -33.06 1.09
N SER A 629 -9.55 -34.36 0.99
CA SER A 629 -10.45 -35.29 0.29
C SER A 629 -11.85 -35.39 0.92
N SER A 630 -12.05 -34.90 2.15
CA SER A 630 -13.37 -34.76 2.77
C SER A 630 -14.08 -33.44 2.39
N GLY A 631 -13.43 -32.58 1.61
CA GLY A 631 -13.92 -31.26 1.21
C GLY A 631 -13.73 -30.18 2.28
N ALA A 632 -12.94 -30.44 3.33
CA ALA A 632 -12.63 -29.44 4.34
C ALA A 632 -11.45 -28.56 3.89
N ALA A 633 -11.53 -27.25 4.15
CA ALA A 633 -10.40 -26.34 3.99
C ALA A 633 -9.58 -26.33 5.29
N VAL A 634 -8.27 -26.53 5.17
CA VAL A 634 -7.30 -26.44 6.26
C VAL A 634 -6.40 -25.25 5.99
N VAL A 635 -6.23 -24.41 7.02
CA VAL A 635 -5.39 -23.22 6.95
C VAL A 635 -3.93 -23.63 6.76
N ALA A 636 -3.25 -22.94 5.86
CA ALA A 636 -1.83 -23.09 5.62
C ALA A 636 -1.05 -21.84 6.06
N GLY A 637 0.23 -22.04 6.37
CA GLY A 637 1.21 -20.97 6.54
C GLY A 637 2.12 -20.88 5.32
N GLY A 638 2.93 -19.82 5.27
CA GLY A 638 3.86 -19.57 4.18
C GLY A 638 5.25 -19.19 4.68
N ASN A 639 6.28 -19.89 4.21
CA ASN A 639 7.67 -19.49 4.38
C ASN A 639 8.13 -18.71 3.15
N SER A 640 8.54 -17.46 3.34
CA SER A 640 9.07 -16.61 2.26
C SER A 640 10.36 -17.18 1.66
N GLY A 641 10.51 -16.99 0.35
CA GLY A 641 11.75 -17.25 -0.38
C GLY A 641 12.58 -15.98 -0.51
N THR A 642 13.90 -16.12 -0.63
CA THR A 642 14.80 -15.00 -0.93
C THR A 642 15.18 -14.98 -2.40
N ILE A 643 15.25 -13.80 -3.00
CA ILE A 643 15.84 -13.59 -4.33
C ILE A 643 17.21 -12.93 -4.12
N SER A 644 18.25 -13.52 -4.70
CA SER A 644 19.62 -12.98 -4.74
C SER A 644 20.15 -13.05 -6.17
N LEU A 645 20.40 -11.89 -6.78
CA LEU A 645 20.89 -11.78 -8.15
C LEU A 645 22.27 -11.10 -8.15
N ASP A 646 23.28 -11.79 -8.66
CA ASP A 646 24.62 -11.22 -8.84
C ASP A 646 24.84 -10.71 -10.26
N PRO A 647 25.73 -9.74 -10.51
CA PRO A 647 26.07 -9.36 -11.88
C PRO A 647 26.59 -10.58 -12.65
N SER A 648 26.02 -10.86 -13.83
CA SER A 648 26.33 -12.09 -14.58
C SER A 648 27.75 -12.17 -15.12
N GLY A 649 28.41 -11.02 -15.28
CA GLY A 649 29.77 -10.92 -15.82
C GLY A 649 29.90 -11.27 -17.30
N PHE A 650 28.86 -11.72 -18.00
CA PHE A 650 28.94 -12.02 -19.43
C PHE A 650 28.66 -10.79 -20.29
N ILE A 651 29.45 -10.63 -21.35
CA ILE A 651 29.37 -9.54 -22.31
C ILE A 651 29.26 -10.13 -23.71
N MET A 652 28.22 -9.74 -24.44
CA MET A 652 28.10 -9.96 -25.89
C MET A 652 28.48 -8.69 -26.63
N THR A 653 29.36 -8.79 -27.63
CA THR A 653 29.81 -7.65 -28.43
C THR A 653 29.53 -7.90 -29.90
N ALA A 654 28.81 -6.99 -30.54
CA ALA A 654 28.68 -6.94 -32.00
C ALA A 654 29.85 -6.13 -32.56
N ALA A 655 30.53 -6.65 -33.58
CA ALA A 655 31.70 -6.00 -34.15
C ALA A 655 31.34 -4.73 -34.94
N ASP A 656 32.14 -3.68 -34.78
CA ASP A 656 32.10 -2.53 -35.69
C ASP A 656 32.45 -2.96 -37.12
N GLN A 657 31.77 -2.40 -38.11
CA GLN A 657 32.06 -2.63 -39.52
C GLN A 657 32.23 -1.32 -40.28
N ILE A 658 33.13 -1.33 -41.26
CA ILE A 658 33.23 -0.29 -42.28
C ILE A 658 32.88 -0.96 -43.61
N VAL A 659 31.82 -0.49 -44.25
CA VAL A 659 31.25 -1.11 -45.44
C VAL A 659 31.17 -0.07 -46.54
N ASP A 660 31.84 -0.33 -47.65
CA ASP A 660 31.75 0.49 -48.84
C ASP A 660 30.52 0.09 -49.67
N TYR A 661 29.84 1.08 -50.26
CA TYR A 661 28.70 0.84 -51.16
C TYR A 661 28.71 1.82 -52.34
N PRO A 662 28.24 1.43 -53.54
CA PRO A 662 28.20 2.35 -54.68
C PRO A 662 27.16 3.45 -54.48
N GLU A 663 27.54 4.71 -54.62
CA GLU A 663 26.59 5.83 -54.41
C GLU A 663 25.37 5.76 -55.36
N ALA A 664 25.56 5.19 -56.56
CA ALA A 664 24.51 5.10 -57.58
C ALA A 664 23.42 4.07 -57.22
N THR A 665 23.76 2.98 -56.54
CA THR A 665 22.85 1.87 -56.25
C THR A 665 22.51 1.73 -54.78
N GLY A 666 23.35 2.19 -53.86
CA GLY A 666 23.12 2.01 -52.43
C GLY A 666 23.14 0.55 -51.98
N SER A 667 23.74 -0.37 -52.77
CA SER A 667 23.66 -1.82 -52.56
C SER A 667 25.00 -2.42 -52.18
N SER A 668 25.06 -3.16 -51.07
CA SER A 668 26.21 -3.90 -50.55
C SER A 668 25.71 -5.02 -49.61
N SER A 669 26.54 -6.04 -49.39
CA SER A 669 26.27 -7.15 -48.49
C SER A 669 27.50 -7.40 -47.61
N PHE A 670 27.30 -7.69 -46.33
CA PHE A 670 28.38 -7.87 -45.35
C PHE A 670 27.93 -8.70 -44.15
N GLU A 671 28.88 -9.08 -43.29
CA GLU A 671 28.63 -9.82 -42.06
C GLU A 671 29.08 -9.02 -40.82
N VAL A 672 28.35 -9.16 -39.72
CA VAL A 672 28.71 -8.62 -38.40
C VAL A 672 28.92 -9.78 -37.43
N SER A 673 30.14 -9.97 -36.95
CA SER A 673 30.41 -11.01 -35.94
C SER A 673 29.88 -10.59 -34.56
N VAL A 674 29.40 -11.58 -33.82
CA VAL A 674 28.99 -11.44 -32.42
C VAL A 674 29.85 -12.36 -31.57
N SER A 675 30.53 -11.77 -30.58
CA SER A 675 31.40 -12.49 -29.66
C SER A 675 30.86 -12.47 -28.23
N VAL A 676 31.17 -13.51 -27.45
CA VAL A 676 30.88 -13.60 -26.02
C VAL A 676 32.19 -13.63 -25.23
N GLU A 677 32.25 -12.88 -24.13
CA GLU A 677 33.32 -12.89 -23.13
C GLU A 677 32.74 -12.89 -21.72
N GLU A 678 33.40 -13.58 -20.80
CA GLU A 678 33.08 -13.56 -19.37
C GLU A 678 34.11 -12.72 -18.61
N ASP A 679 33.65 -11.82 -17.75
CA ASP A 679 34.49 -11.02 -16.86
C ASP A 679 35.21 -11.96 -15.87
N PRO A 680 36.55 -11.87 -15.73
CA PRO A 680 37.31 -12.60 -14.73
C PRO A 680 36.86 -12.38 -13.27
N GLY A 681 36.10 -11.33 -12.99
CA GLY A 681 35.46 -11.04 -11.71
C GLY A 681 34.19 -11.85 -11.43
N ASN A 682 33.67 -12.58 -12.42
CA ASN A 682 32.47 -13.39 -12.26
C ASN A 682 32.71 -14.57 -11.30
N LEU A 683 31.72 -14.89 -10.48
CA LEU A 683 31.82 -16.00 -9.54
C LEU A 683 31.83 -17.32 -10.30
N GLY A 684 32.88 -18.14 -10.08
CA GLY A 684 33.05 -19.41 -10.80
C GLY A 684 33.82 -19.30 -12.12
N TYR A 685 34.36 -18.11 -12.45
CA TYR A 685 35.07 -17.87 -13.71
C TYR A 685 36.22 -18.86 -14.02
N PRO A 686 36.33 -19.34 -15.27
CA PRO A 686 35.33 -19.23 -16.33
C PRO A 686 34.23 -20.29 -16.13
N ASN A 687 32.97 -19.87 -16.26
CA ASN A 687 31.83 -20.76 -16.16
C ASN A 687 31.60 -21.53 -17.47
N GLU A 688 31.12 -22.77 -17.36
CA GLU A 688 30.71 -23.60 -18.50
C GLU A 688 29.27 -23.24 -18.90
N THR A 689 29.06 -22.84 -20.14
CA THR A 689 27.75 -22.46 -20.70
C THR A 689 27.12 -23.62 -21.48
N GLN A 690 25.79 -23.68 -21.52
CA GLN A 690 25.01 -24.73 -22.21
C GLN A 690 24.16 -24.22 -23.39
N ALA A 691 23.88 -22.92 -23.42
CA ALA A 691 23.01 -22.29 -24.43
C ALA A 691 23.18 -20.77 -24.39
N PHE A 692 22.67 -20.08 -25.40
CA PHE A 692 22.46 -18.63 -25.37
C PHE A 692 21.26 -18.23 -26.23
N SER A 693 20.73 -17.04 -25.96
CA SER A 693 19.78 -16.36 -26.85
C SER A 693 20.10 -14.88 -26.93
N LEU A 694 19.75 -14.26 -28.06
CA LEU A 694 19.94 -12.83 -28.29
C LEU A 694 18.92 -12.29 -29.29
N GLY A 695 18.51 -11.04 -29.10
CA GLY A 695 17.87 -10.20 -30.11
C GLY A 695 18.83 -9.12 -30.59
N ILE A 696 18.81 -8.83 -31.89
CA ILE A 696 19.57 -7.74 -32.51
C ILE A 696 18.64 -6.90 -33.37
N VAL A 697 18.65 -5.58 -33.16
CA VAL A 697 17.91 -4.59 -33.94
C VAL A 697 18.83 -3.72 -34.78
N HIS A 698 18.33 -3.22 -35.90
CA HIS A 698 19.01 -2.31 -36.82
C HIS A 698 18.00 -1.32 -37.43
N ASP A 699 18.49 -0.26 -38.08
CA ASP A 699 17.62 0.65 -38.82
C ASP A 699 17.14 -0.01 -40.14
N PRO A 700 15.83 -0.34 -40.26
CA PRO A 700 15.29 -1.02 -41.43
C PRO A 700 15.24 -0.13 -42.69
N ALA A 701 15.49 1.18 -42.56
CA ALA A 701 15.56 2.09 -43.70
C ALA A 701 16.85 1.93 -44.51
N ILE A 702 17.90 1.37 -43.90
CA ILE A 702 19.26 1.33 -44.48
C ILE A 702 19.92 -0.05 -44.40
N LEU A 703 19.50 -0.92 -43.49
CA LEU A 703 19.98 -2.30 -43.37
C LEU A 703 18.82 -3.28 -43.39
N SER A 704 19.08 -4.51 -43.82
CA SER A 704 18.17 -5.64 -43.78
C SER A 704 18.96 -6.88 -43.38
N ALA A 705 18.66 -7.45 -42.22
CA ALA A 705 19.26 -8.73 -41.80
C ALA A 705 18.70 -9.88 -42.66
N THR A 706 19.58 -10.65 -43.31
CA THR A 706 19.20 -11.74 -44.22
C THR A 706 19.33 -13.12 -43.58
N GLY A 707 20.13 -13.25 -42.52
CA GLY A 707 20.35 -14.50 -41.81
C GLY A 707 21.36 -14.36 -40.67
N ALA A 708 21.62 -15.48 -39.99
CA ALA A 708 22.73 -15.60 -39.07
C ALA A 708 23.36 -16.99 -39.18
N ILE A 709 24.70 -17.03 -39.15
CA ILE A 709 25.48 -18.25 -39.31
C ILE A 709 26.20 -18.56 -38.00
N ALA A 710 26.12 -19.82 -37.56
CA ALA A 710 26.83 -20.29 -36.38
C ALA A 710 28.36 -20.25 -36.59
N ALA A 711 29.09 -19.65 -35.65
CA ALA A 711 30.54 -19.56 -35.71
C ALA A 711 31.22 -20.94 -35.52
N PRO A 712 32.52 -21.08 -35.86
CA PRO A 712 33.24 -22.35 -35.76
C PRO A 712 33.14 -23.03 -34.40
N VAL A 713 33.12 -22.25 -33.30
CA VAL A 713 32.98 -22.79 -31.93
C VAL A 713 31.68 -23.57 -31.73
N LEU A 714 30.58 -23.12 -32.35
CA LEU A 714 29.29 -23.80 -32.28
C LEU A 714 29.24 -24.99 -33.23
N THR A 715 29.75 -24.84 -34.46
CA THR A 715 29.74 -25.94 -35.44
C THR A 715 30.59 -27.14 -35.00
N ALA A 716 31.57 -26.93 -34.12
CA ALA A 716 32.40 -27.99 -33.53
C ALA A 716 31.67 -28.83 -32.47
N LEU A 717 30.54 -28.36 -31.93
CA LEU A 717 29.75 -29.06 -30.92
C LEU A 717 29.21 -30.40 -31.44
N ASN A 718 28.93 -31.30 -30.50
CA ASN A 718 28.35 -32.62 -30.71
C ASN A 718 29.15 -33.49 -31.71
N GLY A 719 30.47 -33.33 -31.71
CA GLY A 719 31.34 -34.06 -32.63
C GLY A 719 31.33 -33.52 -34.06
N ASN A 720 31.24 -32.19 -34.21
CA ASN A 720 31.11 -31.46 -35.47
C ASN A 720 29.76 -31.61 -36.18
N THR A 721 28.70 -31.92 -35.45
CA THR A 721 27.33 -31.87 -35.99
C THR A 721 26.65 -30.52 -35.71
N GLY A 722 27.30 -29.64 -34.96
CA GLY A 722 26.74 -28.36 -34.52
C GLY A 722 25.87 -28.50 -33.28
N PRO A 723 25.29 -27.39 -32.80
CA PRO A 723 24.37 -27.38 -31.67
C PRO A 723 23.10 -28.19 -31.99
N ASP A 724 22.47 -28.78 -30.97
CA ASP A 724 21.22 -29.52 -31.15
C ASP A 724 20.04 -28.61 -31.55
N PHE A 725 20.14 -27.31 -31.24
CA PHE A 725 19.19 -26.29 -31.68
C PHE A 725 19.94 -25.00 -32.04
N PHE A 726 19.65 -24.47 -33.23
CA PHE A 726 20.06 -23.14 -33.67
C PHE A 726 18.95 -22.60 -34.57
N ASP A 727 18.20 -21.63 -34.07
CA ASP A 727 17.06 -21.06 -34.77
C ASP A 727 17.22 -19.55 -34.91
N VAL A 728 16.84 -19.04 -36.08
CA VAL A 728 16.96 -17.62 -36.45
C VAL A 728 15.60 -17.15 -36.95
N ASN A 729 15.02 -16.18 -36.24
CA ASN A 729 13.76 -15.57 -36.64
C ASN A 729 14.01 -14.13 -37.08
N SER A 730 13.66 -13.81 -38.32
CA SER A 730 13.87 -12.49 -38.93
C SER A 730 12.64 -11.59 -38.77
N PHE A 731 12.90 -10.34 -38.44
CA PHE A 731 11.94 -9.24 -38.36
C PHE A 731 12.34 -8.14 -39.35
N ALA A 732 11.47 -7.15 -39.55
CA ALA A 732 11.79 -6.05 -40.46
C ALA A 732 12.97 -5.20 -39.95
N ASP A 733 13.04 -5.05 -38.63
CA ASP A 733 13.97 -4.20 -37.88
C ASP A 733 15.02 -5.00 -37.11
N GLY A 734 15.15 -6.30 -37.34
CA GLY A 734 16.07 -7.13 -36.56
C GLY A 734 16.00 -8.62 -36.84
N LEU A 735 16.71 -9.39 -36.01
CA LEU A 735 16.55 -10.83 -35.90
C LEU A 735 16.73 -11.29 -34.45
N THR A 736 16.21 -12.47 -34.14
CA THR A 736 16.48 -13.15 -32.86
C THR A 736 17.14 -14.50 -33.13
N VAL A 737 18.08 -14.88 -32.28
CA VAL A 737 18.76 -16.19 -32.34
C VAL A 737 18.59 -16.91 -31.01
N GLY A 738 18.22 -18.19 -31.07
CA GLY A 738 18.27 -19.11 -29.94
C GLY A 738 19.19 -20.28 -30.27
N CYS A 739 20.11 -20.62 -29.36
CA CYS A 739 21.06 -21.71 -29.54
C CYS A 739 21.12 -22.59 -28.29
N VAL A 740 20.82 -23.89 -28.43
CA VAL A 740 21.02 -24.89 -27.38
C VAL A 740 22.12 -25.84 -27.83
N TYR A 741 23.21 -25.91 -27.06
CA TYR A 741 24.38 -26.69 -27.45
C TYR A 741 24.03 -28.17 -27.54
N THR A 742 23.38 -28.72 -26.51
CA THR A 742 22.85 -30.08 -26.54
C THR A 742 21.63 -30.26 -25.65
N PHE A 743 20.62 -31.02 -26.11
CA PHE A 743 19.51 -31.50 -25.28
C PHE A 743 19.86 -32.78 -24.52
N VAL A 744 20.83 -33.54 -25.04
CA VAL A 744 21.22 -34.88 -24.56
C VAL A 744 22.74 -35.03 -24.58
N GLY A 745 23.42 -34.39 -23.62
CA GLY A 745 24.88 -34.41 -23.59
C GLY A 745 25.47 -33.54 -22.49
N ALA A 746 26.78 -33.28 -22.59
CA ALA A 746 27.53 -32.42 -21.68
C ALA A 746 28.49 -31.48 -22.44
N ASP A 747 28.24 -31.24 -23.72
CA ASP A 747 29.02 -30.29 -24.51
C ASP A 747 28.72 -28.88 -24.03
N VAL A 748 29.78 -28.16 -23.68
CA VAL A 748 29.75 -26.84 -23.04
C VAL A 748 30.82 -25.95 -23.66
N ILE A 749 30.63 -24.64 -23.58
CA ILE A 749 31.61 -23.65 -24.02
C ILE A 749 31.91 -22.72 -22.83
N SER A 750 33.19 -22.39 -22.63
CA SER A 750 33.60 -21.36 -21.67
C SER A 750 34.19 -20.15 -22.41
N PHE A 751 33.87 -18.95 -21.94
CA PHE A 751 34.16 -17.69 -22.62
C PHE A 751 35.25 -16.88 -21.90
N ALA A 752 36.36 -17.54 -21.54
CA ALA A 752 37.49 -16.90 -20.84
C ALA A 752 38.21 -15.80 -21.63
N THR A 753 37.90 -15.67 -22.91
CA THR A 753 38.30 -14.58 -23.81
C THR A 753 37.17 -14.38 -24.81
N ALA A 754 37.06 -13.18 -25.39
CA ALA A 754 36.13 -12.91 -26.50
C ALA A 754 36.19 -14.01 -27.58
N THR A 755 35.07 -14.70 -27.76
CA THR A 755 34.94 -15.83 -28.69
C THR A 755 33.71 -15.61 -29.56
N ASP A 756 33.89 -15.59 -30.88
CA ASP A 756 32.78 -15.45 -31.83
C ASP A 756 31.82 -16.64 -31.72
N VAL A 757 30.53 -16.35 -31.57
CA VAL A 757 29.45 -17.35 -31.47
C VAL A 757 28.58 -17.38 -32.73
N LEU A 758 28.40 -16.25 -33.41
CA LEU A 758 27.72 -16.19 -34.70
C LEU A 758 28.16 -14.98 -35.54
N SER A 759 27.82 -15.01 -36.83
CA SER A 759 27.85 -13.84 -37.72
C SER A 759 26.44 -13.55 -38.20
N VAL A 760 26.00 -12.29 -38.14
CA VAL A 760 24.75 -11.83 -38.76
C VAL A 760 25.03 -11.36 -40.18
N GLU A 761 24.28 -11.87 -41.15
CA GLU A 761 24.36 -11.48 -42.54
C GLU A 761 23.43 -10.27 -42.79
N TYR A 762 23.96 -9.23 -43.43
CA TYR A 762 23.24 -8.00 -43.75
C TYR A 762 23.34 -7.66 -45.23
N ASP A 763 22.23 -7.17 -45.78
CA ASP A 763 22.18 -6.39 -47.01
C ASP A 763 21.87 -4.93 -46.67
N THR A 764 22.44 -3.99 -47.42
CA THR A 764 22.00 -2.59 -47.35
C THR A 764 20.69 -2.39 -48.11
N VAL A 765 19.82 -1.48 -47.63
CA VAL A 765 18.55 -1.13 -48.29
C VAL A 765 18.79 0.00 -49.32
N PRO A 766 18.71 -0.28 -50.63
CA PRO A 766 19.05 0.69 -51.68
C PRO A 766 18.29 2.01 -51.60
N ALA A 767 17.01 1.95 -51.21
CA ALA A 767 16.14 3.11 -51.14
C ALA A 767 16.58 4.15 -50.09
N GLY A 768 17.31 3.72 -49.04
CA GLY A 768 17.83 4.61 -48.00
C GLY A 768 19.21 5.18 -48.31
N LEU A 769 19.95 4.58 -49.25
CA LEU A 769 21.37 4.90 -49.49
C LEU A 769 21.69 5.44 -50.88
N ALA A 770 20.89 5.11 -51.91
CA ALA A 770 21.16 5.56 -53.27
C ALA A 770 21.14 7.10 -53.37
N GLY A 771 22.22 7.67 -53.89
CA GLY A 771 22.45 9.12 -54.03
C GLY A 771 23.06 9.80 -52.81
N ASN A 772 23.37 9.07 -51.72
CA ASN A 772 24.11 9.62 -50.60
C ASN A 772 25.60 9.75 -50.95
N THR A 773 26.14 10.95 -50.77
CA THR A 773 27.53 11.28 -51.14
C THR A 773 28.45 11.48 -49.92
N ALA A 774 27.95 11.18 -48.71
CA ALA A 774 28.69 11.30 -47.46
C ALA A 774 28.57 10.01 -46.65
N PRO A 775 29.60 9.62 -45.89
CA PRO A 775 29.51 8.49 -44.97
C PRO A 775 28.32 8.61 -44.01
N LEU A 776 27.65 7.48 -43.78
CA LEU A 776 26.55 7.33 -42.84
C LEU A 776 26.93 6.30 -41.79
N SER A 777 26.62 6.56 -40.52
CA SER A 777 26.78 5.58 -39.45
C SER A 777 25.42 5.16 -38.91
N THR A 778 25.25 3.86 -38.70
CA THR A 778 24.11 3.26 -38.02
C THR A 778 24.57 2.25 -36.97
N GLN A 779 23.69 1.89 -36.05
CA GLN A 779 23.97 0.90 -35.03
C GLN A 779 23.34 -0.45 -35.36
N VAL A 780 23.99 -1.49 -34.86
CA VAL A 780 23.44 -2.83 -34.68
C VAL A 780 23.41 -3.04 -33.17
N GLU A 781 22.21 -3.05 -32.59
CA GLU A 781 22.00 -2.98 -31.15
C GLU A 781 21.43 -4.27 -30.61
N PHE A 782 21.90 -4.70 -29.44
CA PHE A 782 21.24 -5.81 -28.74
C PHE A 782 19.90 -5.35 -28.18
N SER A 783 18.90 -6.22 -28.24
CA SER A 783 17.55 -5.94 -27.77
C SER A 783 16.97 -7.15 -27.02
N ASP A 784 16.30 -6.86 -25.91
CA ASP A 784 15.51 -7.76 -25.06
C ASP A 784 13.99 -7.65 -25.36
N THR A 785 13.59 -6.75 -26.25
CA THR A 785 12.18 -6.49 -26.59
C THR A 785 11.78 -7.06 -27.96
N LEU A 786 12.75 -7.57 -28.74
CA LEU A 786 12.50 -8.10 -30.08
C LEU A 786 11.96 -9.53 -30.01
N GLY A 787 10.82 -9.78 -30.66
CA GLY A 787 10.17 -11.10 -30.72
C GLY A 787 8.76 -11.10 -30.11
N VAL A 788 7.98 -12.14 -30.40
CA VAL A 788 6.68 -12.38 -29.76
C VAL A 788 6.58 -13.87 -29.37
N PRO A 789 6.83 -14.24 -28.10
CA PRO A 789 7.29 -13.37 -27.00
C PRO A 789 8.70 -12.80 -27.25
N PRO A 790 9.08 -11.67 -26.62
CA PRO A 790 10.42 -11.11 -26.73
C PRO A 790 11.51 -12.11 -26.37
N VAL A 791 12.62 -12.08 -27.09
CA VAL A 791 13.77 -12.98 -26.86
C VAL A 791 14.78 -12.27 -25.97
N GLU A 792 15.00 -12.84 -24.78
CA GLU A 792 15.94 -12.31 -23.81
C GLU A 792 17.41 -12.50 -24.24
N LEU A 793 18.27 -11.59 -23.78
CA LEU A 793 19.71 -11.63 -23.98
C LEU A 793 20.39 -12.37 -22.82
N VAL A 794 20.59 -13.67 -22.98
CA VAL A 794 21.09 -14.55 -21.89
C VAL A 794 22.10 -15.59 -22.39
N VAL A 795 22.93 -16.07 -21.46
CA VAL A 795 23.66 -17.34 -21.56
C VAL A 795 23.16 -18.29 -20.48
N VAL A 796 23.16 -19.59 -20.73
CA VAL A 796 22.74 -20.59 -19.72
C VAL A 796 23.97 -21.15 -19.03
N VAL A 797 24.03 -21.03 -17.70
CA VAL A 797 25.09 -21.56 -16.83
C VAL A 797 24.46 -22.44 -15.76
N SER A 798 24.92 -23.68 -15.63
CA SER A 798 24.38 -24.65 -14.67
C SER A 798 22.85 -24.81 -14.77
N SER A 799 22.32 -24.82 -16.00
CA SER A 799 20.88 -24.89 -16.30
C SER A 799 20.06 -23.70 -15.78
N GLN A 800 20.69 -22.56 -15.53
CA GLN A 800 20.03 -21.31 -15.17
C GLN A 800 20.39 -20.24 -16.19
N SER A 801 19.41 -19.41 -16.57
CA SER A 801 19.66 -18.24 -17.41
C SER A 801 20.46 -17.21 -16.63
N ALA A 802 21.53 -16.72 -17.24
CA ALA A 802 22.33 -15.60 -16.77
C ALA A 802 22.18 -14.46 -17.77
N GLY A 803 21.78 -13.28 -17.29
CA GLY A 803 21.70 -12.08 -18.13
C GLY A 803 23.02 -11.78 -18.82
N VAL A 804 23.03 -11.04 -19.91
CA VAL A 804 24.26 -10.66 -20.61
C VAL A 804 24.26 -9.17 -20.91
N SER A 805 25.40 -8.50 -20.74
CA SER A 805 25.55 -7.11 -21.18
C SER A 805 25.83 -7.07 -22.68
N GLY A 806 24.99 -6.38 -23.45
CA GLY A 806 25.24 -6.11 -24.86
C GLY A 806 26.17 -4.91 -25.07
N VAL A 807 27.10 -5.03 -26.01
CA VAL A 807 27.90 -3.92 -26.55
C VAL A 807 27.58 -3.81 -28.03
N ASN A 808 26.89 -2.74 -28.40
CA ASN A 808 26.41 -2.49 -29.75
C ASN A 808 27.56 -2.29 -30.73
N GLY A 809 27.34 -2.67 -31.99
CA GLY A 809 28.27 -2.47 -33.09
C GLY A 809 27.89 -1.26 -33.94
N THR A 810 28.88 -0.47 -34.34
CA THR A 810 28.71 0.64 -35.26
C THR A 810 29.01 0.21 -36.69
N ILE A 811 28.05 0.39 -37.60
CA ILE A 811 28.22 0.17 -39.03
C ILE A 811 28.44 1.53 -39.70
N THR A 812 29.62 1.73 -40.29
CA THR A 812 29.96 2.92 -41.06
C THR A 812 29.88 2.60 -42.55
N LEU A 813 28.84 3.14 -43.20
CA LEU A 813 28.54 2.98 -44.62
C LEU A 813 29.21 4.12 -45.40
N ASN A 814 30.21 3.80 -46.20
CA ASN A 814 30.95 4.78 -47.01
C ASN A 814 30.48 4.72 -48.47
N PRO A 815 29.93 5.81 -49.03
CA PRO A 815 29.64 5.85 -50.44
C PRO A 815 30.94 5.93 -51.26
N THR A 816 31.06 5.07 -52.26
CA THR A 816 32.15 5.08 -53.23
C THR A 816 31.67 5.60 -54.58
N VAL A 817 32.52 6.41 -55.22
CA VAL A 817 32.30 6.99 -56.56
C VAL A 817 33.25 6.30 -57.53
N GLY A 818 32.71 5.68 -58.58
CA GLY A 818 33.46 4.82 -59.48
C GLY A 818 33.76 3.44 -58.88
N GLY A 819 34.61 2.67 -59.57
CA GLY A 819 34.91 1.27 -59.26
C GLY A 819 34.98 0.45 -60.54
N PHE A 820 35.04 -0.86 -60.42
CA PHE A 820 34.97 -1.80 -61.53
C PHE A 820 34.08 -2.99 -61.20
N VAL A 821 33.75 -3.79 -62.21
CA VAL A 821 33.17 -5.13 -62.04
C VAL A 821 34.23 -6.14 -62.45
N ARG A 822 34.66 -6.97 -61.50
CA ARG A 822 35.63 -8.05 -61.71
C ARG A 822 35.11 -8.99 -62.79
N ALA A 823 35.99 -9.32 -63.72
CA ALA A 823 35.73 -10.12 -64.92
C ALA A 823 34.86 -9.48 -66.03
N ASP A 824 34.46 -8.21 -65.92
CA ASP A 824 33.98 -7.41 -67.06
C ASP A 824 35.16 -6.64 -67.66
N ILE A 825 35.91 -7.33 -68.51
CA ILE A 825 37.24 -6.90 -68.97
C ILE A 825 37.13 -5.96 -70.17
N ASN A 826 36.05 -6.07 -70.95
CA ASN A 826 35.81 -5.19 -72.07
C ASN A 826 34.95 -3.96 -71.72
N ASP A 827 34.61 -3.79 -70.44
CA ASP A 827 33.89 -2.64 -69.89
C ASP A 827 32.55 -2.43 -70.62
N ASP A 828 31.79 -3.52 -70.79
CA ASP A 828 30.46 -3.50 -71.40
C ASP A 828 29.30 -3.86 -70.46
N ALA A 829 29.62 -3.96 -69.16
CA ALA A 829 28.72 -4.31 -68.05
C ALA A 829 28.19 -5.75 -68.09
N LEU A 830 28.71 -6.64 -68.94
CA LEU A 830 28.24 -8.02 -69.06
C LEU A 830 29.41 -9.01 -68.94
N ILE A 831 29.49 -9.76 -67.84
CA ILE A 831 30.46 -10.85 -67.71
C ILE A 831 30.10 -11.99 -68.66
N ASN A 832 30.86 -12.15 -69.74
CA ASN A 832 30.60 -13.14 -70.78
C ASN A 832 31.88 -13.62 -71.51
N LEU A 833 31.72 -14.33 -72.63
CA LEU A 833 32.87 -14.86 -73.38
C LEU A 833 33.75 -13.75 -73.99
N ALA A 834 33.20 -12.58 -74.27
CA ALA A 834 33.92 -11.43 -74.81
C ALA A 834 35.01 -10.94 -73.85
N ASP A 835 34.82 -11.08 -72.54
CA ASP A 835 35.78 -10.72 -71.50
C ASP A 835 36.98 -11.65 -71.50
N ALA A 836 36.74 -12.96 -71.53
CA ALA A 836 37.80 -13.95 -71.64
C ALA A 836 38.61 -13.76 -72.94
N VAL A 837 37.97 -13.38 -74.04
CA VAL A 837 38.66 -13.05 -75.29
C VAL A 837 39.49 -11.77 -75.14
N SER A 838 38.97 -10.75 -74.47
CA SER A 838 39.65 -9.47 -74.25
C SER A 838 40.89 -9.63 -73.38
N LEU A 839 40.80 -10.44 -72.32
CA LEU A 839 41.93 -10.83 -71.49
C LEU A 839 43.00 -11.58 -72.26
N LEU A 840 42.63 -12.64 -72.99
CA LEU A 840 43.59 -13.42 -73.78
C LEU A 840 44.23 -12.58 -74.89
N ASN A 841 43.48 -11.63 -75.46
CA ASN A 841 44.01 -10.68 -76.42
C ASN A 841 45.03 -9.72 -75.78
N ALA A 842 44.78 -9.23 -74.56
CA ALA A 842 45.72 -8.42 -73.81
C ALA A 842 47.01 -9.19 -73.49
N LEU A 843 46.89 -10.40 -72.95
CA LEU A 843 48.02 -11.24 -72.54
C LEU A 843 48.92 -11.69 -73.71
N PHE A 844 48.34 -12.02 -74.86
CA PHE A 844 49.08 -12.70 -75.94
C PHE A 844 49.22 -11.91 -77.24
N LEU A 845 48.34 -10.94 -77.49
CA LEU A 845 48.24 -10.24 -78.77
C LEU A 845 48.46 -8.73 -78.66
N GLY A 846 48.75 -8.24 -77.45
CA GLY A 846 49.00 -6.82 -77.19
C GLY A 846 47.72 -5.97 -77.22
N GLY A 847 46.58 -6.57 -76.92
CA GLY A 847 45.35 -5.83 -76.60
C GLY A 847 45.57 -4.90 -75.40
N ILE A 848 44.79 -3.82 -75.34
CA ILE A 848 44.80 -2.88 -74.22
C ILE A 848 43.56 -3.18 -73.39
N VAL A 849 43.75 -3.31 -72.08
CA VAL A 849 42.71 -3.30 -71.06
C VAL A 849 42.81 -1.98 -70.31
N SER A 850 41.67 -1.39 -69.96
CA SER A 850 41.62 -0.08 -69.31
C SER A 850 41.57 -0.18 -67.78
N CYS A 851 41.21 -1.36 -67.27
CA CYS A 851 41.07 -1.65 -65.86
C CYS A 851 41.74 -3.00 -65.59
N ASP A 852 42.92 -2.96 -64.97
CA ASP A 852 43.71 -4.16 -64.69
C ASP A 852 43.06 -4.97 -63.55
N ASP A 853 42.37 -4.32 -62.61
CA ASP A 853 41.63 -5.04 -61.55
C ASP A 853 40.48 -5.90 -62.13
N ALA A 854 39.82 -5.44 -63.21
CA ALA A 854 38.79 -6.24 -63.88
C ALA A 854 39.35 -7.52 -64.50
N THR A 855 40.65 -7.58 -64.79
CA THR A 855 41.29 -8.75 -65.40
C THR A 855 41.70 -9.82 -64.42
N ASP A 856 41.83 -9.48 -63.13
CA ASP A 856 42.14 -10.41 -62.05
C ASP A 856 40.85 -11.08 -61.56
N THR A 857 40.46 -12.15 -62.26
CA THR A 857 39.17 -12.82 -62.06
C THR A 857 39.19 -13.71 -60.81
N ASN A 858 40.37 -14.25 -60.44
CA ASN A 858 40.50 -15.13 -59.27
C ASN A 858 40.98 -14.40 -58.01
N ASP A 859 41.19 -13.07 -58.10
CA ASP A 859 41.52 -12.18 -56.98
C ASP A 859 42.84 -12.58 -56.29
N ASP A 860 43.86 -12.88 -57.09
CA ASP A 860 45.21 -13.26 -56.61
C ASP A 860 46.28 -12.17 -56.82
N GLU A 861 45.84 -10.95 -57.13
CA GLU A 861 46.60 -9.75 -57.47
C GLU A 861 47.49 -9.89 -58.71
N GLN A 862 47.22 -10.85 -59.60
CA GLN A 862 48.00 -11.04 -60.83
C GLN A 862 47.12 -11.29 -62.06
N SER A 863 47.04 -10.31 -62.96
CA SER A 863 46.46 -10.49 -64.29
C SER A 863 47.25 -11.49 -65.16
N ASN A 864 46.79 -12.73 -65.28
CA ASN A 864 47.48 -13.79 -66.00
C ASN A 864 46.53 -14.84 -66.65
N ILE A 865 47.08 -15.96 -67.10
CA ILE A 865 46.28 -17.00 -67.79
C ILE A 865 45.35 -17.75 -66.84
N ALA A 866 45.64 -17.77 -65.53
CA ALA A 866 44.81 -18.38 -64.51
C ALA A 866 43.43 -17.71 -64.45
N ASP A 867 43.37 -16.39 -64.61
CA ASP A 867 42.14 -15.59 -64.66
C ASP A 867 41.24 -15.97 -65.82
N ALA A 868 41.82 -16.11 -67.02
CA ALA A 868 41.08 -16.54 -68.20
C ALA A 868 40.50 -17.97 -68.01
N VAL A 869 41.24 -18.84 -67.32
CA VAL A 869 40.76 -20.20 -66.99
C VAL A 869 39.66 -20.14 -65.93
N TYR A 870 39.80 -19.28 -64.91
CA TYR A 870 38.80 -19.10 -63.86
C TYR A 870 37.49 -18.59 -64.45
N LEU A 871 37.53 -17.53 -65.25
CA LEU A 871 36.37 -16.94 -65.91
C LEU A 871 35.66 -17.93 -66.84
N LEU A 872 36.40 -18.67 -67.67
CA LEU A 872 35.79 -19.69 -68.53
C LEU A 872 35.21 -20.86 -67.73
N SER A 873 35.80 -21.19 -66.57
CA SER A 873 35.29 -22.23 -65.69
C SER A 873 33.98 -21.81 -65.04
N TYR A 874 33.89 -20.56 -64.57
CA TYR A 874 32.66 -19.92 -64.10
C TYR A 874 31.56 -19.95 -65.18
N LEU A 875 31.86 -19.48 -66.40
CA LEU A 875 30.87 -19.35 -67.47
C LEU A 875 30.34 -20.69 -68.03
N PHE A 876 31.15 -21.74 -68.07
CA PHE A 876 30.82 -22.96 -68.84
C PHE A 876 30.81 -24.26 -68.04
N THR A 877 31.37 -24.27 -66.83
CA THR A 877 31.58 -25.52 -66.08
C THR A 877 31.10 -25.47 -64.64
N ASN A 878 30.31 -24.47 -64.25
CA ASN A 878 29.91 -24.21 -62.86
C ASN A 878 31.13 -24.19 -61.92
N GLY A 879 32.15 -23.42 -62.30
CA GLY A 879 33.29 -23.12 -61.43
C GLY A 879 32.88 -22.30 -60.21
N PRO A 880 33.83 -21.99 -59.30
CA PRO A 880 33.58 -21.10 -58.16
C PRO A 880 33.06 -19.73 -58.60
N ASP A 881 32.25 -19.09 -57.75
CA ASP A 881 31.75 -17.73 -57.98
C ASP A 881 32.89 -16.71 -57.99
N ILE A 882 32.73 -15.64 -58.79
CA ILE A 882 33.74 -14.58 -58.92
C ILE A 882 33.74 -13.71 -57.66
N PRO A 883 34.90 -13.51 -56.99
CA PRO A 883 35.01 -12.63 -55.83
C PRO A 883 34.54 -11.19 -56.12
N ALA A 884 34.05 -10.50 -55.09
CA ALA A 884 33.62 -9.10 -55.22
C ALA A 884 34.78 -8.17 -55.65
N PRO A 885 34.51 -7.04 -56.32
CA PRO A 885 33.21 -6.59 -56.82
C PRO A 885 32.80 -7.36 -58.09
N SER A 886 31.66 -8.06 -58.12
CA SER A 886 31.26 -8.91 -59.26
C SER A 886 29.74 -8.89 -59.47
N ASN A 887 29.24 -9.65 -60.45
CA ASN A 887 27.79 -9.79 -60.74
C ASN A 887 27.07 -8.45 -61.04
N GLY A 888 27.76 -7.51 -61.67
CA GLY A 888 27.20 -6.20 -62.04
C GLY A 888 27.14 -5.18 -60.90
N VAL A 889 27.74 -5.50 -59.74
CA VAL A 889 27.92 -4.56 -58.63
C VAL A 889 29.29 -3.92 -58.77
N CYS A 890 29.32 -2.60 -58.93
CA CYS A 890 30.54 -1.81 -58.94
C CYS A 890 31.19 -1.81 -57.55
N GLY A 891 32.51 -1.77 -57.50
CA GLY A 891 33.23 -1.53 -56.25
C GLY A 891 34.72 -1.31 -56.48
N SER A 892 35.43 -0.99 -55.40
CA SER A 892 36.89 -1.08 -55.35
C SER A 892 37.34 -2.51 -55.08
N ASP A 893 38.61 -2.81 -55.36
CA ASP A 893 39.21 -4.10 -54.98
C ASP A 893 39.33 -4.19 -53.44
N PRO A 894 38.63 -5.12 -52.76
CA PRO A 894 38.65 -5.24 -51.30
C PRO A 894 39.95 -5.86 -50.76
N SER A 895 40.63 -6.65 -51.59
CA SER A 895 41.70 -7.59 -51.21
C SER A 895 43.05 -7.18 -51.78
N GLY A 896 43.08 -6.31 -52.80
CA GLY A 896 44.27 -5.97 -53.55
C GLY A 896 44.58 -4.49 -53.69
N THR A 897 45.88 -4.18 -53.86
CA THR A 897 46.36 -2.80 -54.19
C THR A 897 47.42 -2.76 -55.29
N ASN A 898 47.80 -3.93 -55.82
CA ASN A 898 48.89 -4.08 -56.79
C ASN A 898 48.46 -3.84 -58.24
N LEU A 899 47.17 -4.05 -58.53
CA LEU A 899 46.54 -3.71 -59.79
C LEU A 899 45.76 -2.40 -59.62
N ASP A 900 45.49 -1.71 -60.72
CA ASP A 900 44.68 -0.50 -60.71
C ASP A 900 43.70 -0.47 -61.88
N CYS A 901 42.71 0.42 -61.78
CA CYS A 901 41.85 0.75 -62.89
C CYS A 901 42.09 2.17 -63.39
N ALA A 902 42.79 2.26 -64.52
CA ALA A 902 43.08 3.52 -65.18
C ALA A 902 41.81 4.18 -65.76
N GLU A 903 40.90 3.39 -66.30
CA GLU A 903 39.59 3.83 -66.78
C GLU A 903 38.60 2.65 -66.76
N TYR A 904 37.43 2.85 -66.17
CA TYR A 904 36.30 1.91 -66.18
C TYR A 904 35.00 2.71 -66.21
N ASN A 905 34.29 2.67 -67.33
CA ASN A 905 33.16 3.56 -67.63
C ASN A 905 31.80 2.93 -67.33
N SER A 906 31.74 1.62 -67.14
CA SER A 906 30.50 0.91 -66.79
C SER A 906 30.10 1.10 -65.32
N CYS A 907 30.97 1.69 -64.51
CA CYS A 907 30.66 2.17 -63.16
C CYS A 907 30.54 3.71 -63.16
N PRO A 908 29.31 4.26 -63.14
CA PRO A 908 29.08 5.70 -63.21
C PRO A 908 29.41 6.46 -61.92
#